data_AF-A0AAD6IYI4-F1
#
_entry.id   AF-A0AAD6IYI4-F1
#
_cell.length_a   1.000
_cell.length_b   1.000
_cell.length_c   1.000
_cell.angle_alpha   90.00
_cell.angle_beta   90.00
_cell.angle_gamma   90.00
#
_symmetry.space_group_name_H-M   'P 1'
#
loop_
_entity.id
_entity.type
_entity.pdbx_description
1 polymer ?
#
loop_
_entity_poly.entity_id
_entity_poly.type
_entity_poly.pdbx_seq_one_letter_code
_entity_poly.pdbx_strand_id
1 'polypeptide(L)'
;MASNGTSGPETAIDAVLVQSAPMPEGSVKVKGVEFDDFAGKSITVDELVRNMSNMGFQASSLGKAVEIVDKMRAWRSPTDPSLRTTIFLGYTSNLISSGLRETIRYLVQHRHVSAIVTTAGGVEEDFIKCLAPTYMGAFNLDGATLRKSGMNRIGNLVVPNDNYCKFEDWIVPILDKMLEEQEASKSLPDDEQVHWTPSKVIHRLGKEINNEESVYYWAYKNDIPVFCPALTDGSLGDMLFFHTYKSAPAMLRIDIVEDIRRINRIAMQAACSGIIVLGGGVIKHHIANANLMRNGAEYAVFINTANEFDGSDAGARPDEAVSWGKIKIGAEAVKVYAEATIAFPLIVAATFAKGKAEGGQLLRTATVISALLEQPLEVHDVRGNREGKKGAKGGLRAQHIACISTLANWSSSTTSPLKNESTTVLFNPSKSAPQKYWIDRPIPGATSPRRTASIVIGGVGSTMLLLQAILPYILYNGPKASEDPTPLHLTVTGGTHVSKAPTLDYFTQVFLPTLTSLGYPPITVTEKSRGWSTGPAIPGEFELVIPSIPAGTTIPAFTMQDRGEITSYDVTFIVPEDARRSFRETLAVWFADRSPETDMTVVKDEDSCHPSRYYLLIVANTRNGYKLARDWLWDRKKKDAPGIAKDMVRKVWGWLQEEIDKEGCVDEYLQDQLVVYQVLAEGESLVDAGAWGEGSLHTQTVRWVGSEVADVKWKPVADEDEEGGESVEWTEEAAARVKYKCKGIGLVSSAGEVWE
;
A
#
# COMPACT_ATOMS: atom_id res chain seq x y z
N MET A 1 -63.29 49.78 0.43
CA MET A 1 -62.08 49.10 0.96
C MET A 1 -61.10 48.99 -0.19
N ALA A 2 -60.05 49.80 -0.17
CA ALA A 2 -59.04 49.85 -1.23
C ALA A 2 -58.10 48.65 -1.10
N SER A 3 -58.06 47.78 -2.12
CA SER A 3 -57.02 46.76 -2.29
C SER A 3 -55.76 47.46 -2.83
N ASN A 4 -54.90 47.93 -1.93
CA ASN A 4 -53.60 48.50 -2.30
C ASN A 4 -52.72 47.40 -2.91
N GLY A 5 -52.47 47.53 -4.22
CA GLY A 5 -51.58 46.67 -4.97
C GLY A 5 -50.15 46.76 -4.48
N THR A 6 -49.60 45.61 -4.10
CA THR A 6 -48.17 45.39 -3.89
C THR A 6 -47.57 44.69 -5.10
N SER A 7 -47.81 45.20 -6.31
CA SER A 7 -46.99 44.85 -7.47
C SER A 7 -45.93 45.93 -7.59
N GLY A 8 -44.65 45.57 -7.36
CA GLY A 8 -43.53 46.41 -7.77
C GLY A 8 -43.60 46.73 -9.28
N PRO A 9 -42.72 47.58 -9.81
CA PRO A 9 -42.72 47.90 -11.25
C PRO A 9 -42.74 46.60 -12.07
N GLU A 10 -43.67 46.47 -13.01
CA GLU A 10 -43.87 45.26 -13.82
C GLU A 10 -42.57 44.80 -14.50
N THR A 11 -41.80 45.77 -15.01
CA THR A 11 -40.47 45.55 -15.56
C THR A 11 -39.46 44.98 -14.56
N ALA A 12 -39.56 45.33 -13.28
CA ALA A 12 -38.72 44.78 -12.23
C ALA A 12 -39.19 43.38 -11.81
N ILE A 13 -40.49 43.13 -11.82
CA ILE A 13 -41.06 41.80 -11.54
C ILE A 13 -40.62 40.81 -12.62
N ASP A 14 -40.79 41.17 -13.89
CA ASP A 14 -40.41 40.34 -15.04
C ASP A 14 -38.91 40.03 -15.07
N ALA A 15 -38.09 41.02 -14.69
CA ALA A 15 -36.64 40.86 -14.63
C ALA A 15 -36.17 40.03 -13.43
N VAL A 16 -36.78 40.19 -12.25
CA VAL A 16 -36.32 39.58 -11.00
C VAL A 16 -36.93 38.20 -10.75
N LEU A 17 -38.17 37.97 -11.18
CA LEU A 17 -38.91 36.72 -10.95
C LEU A 17 -38.99 35.82 -12.17
N VAL A 18 -37.97 35.91 -13.05
CA VAL A 18 -37.85 35.02 -14.21
C VAL A 18 -37.82 33.56 -13.75
N GLN A 19 -38.67 32.72 -14.36
CA GLN A 19 -38.72 31.30 -14.06
C GLN A 19 -37.50 30.58 -14.65
N SER A 20 -36.76 29.86 -13.82
CA SER A 20 -35.61 29.07 -14.25
C SER A 20 -36.05 27.80 -14.97
N ALA A 21 -35.30 27.40 -16.00
CA ALA A 21 -35.38 26.04 -16.54
C ALA A 21 -34.94 25.00 -15.48
N PRO A 22 -35.45 23.75 -15.52
CA PRO A 22 -34.97 22.69 -14.65
C PRO A 22 -33.50 22.34 -14.94
N MET A 23 -32.78 21.90 -13.91
CA MET A 23 -31.39 21.44 -14.07
C MET A 23 -31.33 20.11 -14.84
N PRO A 24 -30.31 19.89 -15.69
CA PRO A 24 -30.09 18.60 -16.35
C PRO A 24 -30.00 17.44 -15.35
N GLU A 25 -30.51 16.27 -15.73
CA GLU A 25 -30.39 15.04 -14.95
C GLU A 25 -28.89 14.69 -14.74
N GLY A 26 -28.54 14.29 -13.51
CA GLY A 26 -27.14 14.04 -13.11
C GLY A 26 -26.33 15.29 -12.72
N SER A 27 -26.95 16.49 -12.69
CA SER A 27 -26.29 17.69 -12.15
C SER A 27 -25.87 17.49 -10.70
N VAL A 28 -24.60 17.76 -10.40
CA VAL A 28 -24.03 17.62 -9.05
C VAL A 28 -24.42 18.83 -8.20
N LYS A 29 -25.04 18.59 -7.04
CA LYS A 29 -25.36 19.64 -6.06
C LYS A 29 -24.12 20.03 -5.28
N VAL A 30 -24.00 21.32 -4.98
CA VAL A 30 -22.96 21.80 -4.04
C VAL A 30 -23.21 21.17 -2.67
N LYS A 31 -22.18 20.53 -2.11
CA LYS A 31 -22.20 19.96 -0.76
C LYS A 31 -20.83 20.18 -0.10
N GLY A 32 -20.87 20.66 1.13
CA GLY A 32 -19.70 20.78 2.00
C GLY A 32 -19.21 19.44 2.53
N VAL A 33 -18.07 19.47 3.23
CA VAL A 33 -17.67 18.37 4.12
C VAL A 33 -18.61 18.39 5.32
N GLU A 34 -19.38 17.32 5.54
CA GLU A 34 -20.16 17.17 6.78
C GLU A 34 -19.28 16.59 7.86
N PHE A 35 -18.78 17.46 8.74
CA PHE A 35 -17.92 17.04 9.85
C PHE A 35 -18.66 16.16 10.86
N ASP A 36 -19.98 16.26 10.95
CA ASP A 36 -20.81 15.35 11.75
C ASP A 36 -20.72 13.90 11.27
N ASP A 37 -20.49 13.65 9.96
CA ASP A 37 -20.24 12.30 9.42
C ASP A 37 -18.90 11.71 9.90
N PHE A 38 -18.03 12.55 10.47
CA PHE A 38 -16.74 12.19 11.06
C PHE A 38 -16.72 12.37 12.59
N ALA A 39 -17.86 12.63 13.22
CA ALA A 39 -17.95 12.70 14.67
C ALA A 39 -17.49 11.37 15.29
N GLY A 40 -16.44 11.43 16.10
CA GLY A 40 -15.84 10.26 16.73
C GLY A 40 -14.98 9.37 15.82
N LYS A 41 -14.51 9.88 14.67
CA LYS A 41 -13.42 9.25 13.92
C LYS A 41 -12.44 10.28 13.39
N SER A 42 -11.17 9.90 13.29
CA SER A 42 -10.18 10.71 12.58
C SER A 42 -10.52 10.78 11.10
N ILE A 43 -10.55 11.98 10.52
CA ILE A 43 -10.71 12.17 9.08
C ILE A 43 -9.38 11.95 8.37
N THR A 44 -9.35 11.04 7.40
CA THR A 44 -8.17 10.84 6.55
C THR A 44 -8.05 11.98 5.53
N VAL A 45 -6.83 12.22 5.04
CA VAL A 45 -6.61 13.23 3.97
C VAL A 45 -7.38 12.86 2.69
N ASP A 46 -7.51 11.56 2.38
CA ASP A 46 -8.29 11.10 1.23
C ASP A 46 -9.78 11.41 1.41
N GLU A 47 -10.36 11.12 2.58
CA GLU A 47 -11.75 11.48 2.88
C GLU A 47 -11.96 13.00 2.81
N LEU A 48 -11.07 13.79 3.41
CA LEU A 48 -11.16 15.24 3.38
C LEU A 48 -11.15 15.78 1.94
N VAL A 49 -10.14 15.43 1.15
CA VAL A 49 -9.97 15.97 -0.21
C VAL A 49 -11.07 15.48 -1.15
N ARG A 50 -11.58 14.25 -1.00
CA ARG A 50 -12.72 13.77 -1.82
C ARG A 50 -14.02 14.46 -1.46
N ASN A 51 -14.27 14.75 -0.18
CA ASN A 51 -15.44 15.53 0.22
C ASN A 51 -15.36 17.00 -0.24
N MET A 52 -14.16 17.50 -0.56
CA MET A 52 -13.97 18.82 -1.17
C MET A 52 -14.38 18.88 -2.65
N SER A 53 -14.54 17.76 -3.36
CA SER A 53 -14.85 17.73 -4.80
C SER A 53 -16.13 18.48 -5.17
N ASN A 54 -17.12 18.50 -4.28
CA ASN A 54 -18.44 19.11 -4.52
C ASN A 54 -18.63 20.45 -3.78
N MET A 55 -17.58 21.02 -3.19
CA MET A 55 -17.65 22.30 -2.47
C MET A 55 -17.70 23.52 -3.41
N GLY A 56 -17.19 23.39 -4.63
CA GLY A 56 -17.06 24.47 -5.61
C GLY A 56 -15.70 25.17 -5.59
N PHE A 57 -15.49 26.08 -6.55
CA PHE A 57 -14.24 26.85 -6.73
C PHE A 57 -12.98 25.96 -6.77
N GLN A 58 -11.86 26.39 -6.17
CA GLN A 58 -10.60 25.63 -6.21
C GLN A 58 -10.64 24.34 -5.37
N ALA A 59 -11.57 24.19 -4.43
CA ALA A 59 -11.78 22.94 -3.71
C ALA A 59 -12.24 21.83 -4.67
N SER A 60 -13.18 22.14 -5.57
CA SER A 60 -13.57 21.22 -6.65
C SER A 60 -12.43 20.93 -7.63
N SER A 61 -11.57 21.91 -7.95
CA SER A 61 -10.37 21.69 -8.76
C SER A 61 -9.37 20.75 -8.08
N LEU A 62 -9.19 20.86 -6.76
CA LEU A 62 -8.29 19.98 -5.98
C LEU A 62 -8.79 18.53 -5.98
N GLY A 63 -10.09 18.33 -5.73
CA GLY A 63 -10.72 17.01 -5.82
C GLY A 63 -10.60 16.42 -7.23
N LYS A 64 -10.82 17.23 -8.27
CA LYS A 64 -10.63 16.81 -9.66
C LYS A 64 -9.18 16.47 -9.99
N ALA A 65 -8.21 17.17 -9.41
CA ALA A 65 -6.80 16.84 -9.56
C ALA A 65 -6.47 15.46 -8.98
N VAL A 66 -7.01 15.12 -7.81
CA VAL A 66 -6.90 13.78 -7.20
C VAL A 66 -7.48 12.71 -8.12
N GLU A 67 -8.68 12.93 -8.67
CA GLU A 67 -9.30 11.98 -9.62
C GLU A 67 -8.44 11.75 -10.86
N ILE A 68 -7.92 12.82 -11.47
CA ILE A 68 -7.11 12.72 -12.68
C ILE A 68 -5.79 12.01 -12.38
N VAL A 69 -5.14 12.31 -11.25
CA VAL A 69 -3.91 11.61 -10.83
C VAL A 69 -4.19 10.13 -10.57
N ASP A 70 -5.30 9.78 -9.93
CA ASP A 70 -5.70 8.38 -9.75
C ASP A 70 -5.91 7.67 -11.09
N LYS A 71 -6.54 8.33 -12.07
CA LYS A 71 -6.66 7.80 -13.44
C LYS A 71 -5.31 7.61 -14.11
N MET A 72 -4.37 8.56 -14.00
CA MET A 72 -3.00 8.39 -14.50
C MET A 72 -2.33 7.15 -13.89
N ARG A 73 -2.51 6.92 -12.58
CA ARG A 73 -1.91 5.80 -11.85
C ARG A 73 -2.56 4.46 -12.19
N ALA A 74 -3.88 4.44 -12.36
CA ALA A 74 -4.66 3.25 -12.66
C ALA A 74 -4.56 2.83 -14.13
N TRP A 75 -4.36 3.77 -15.05
CA TRP A 75 -4.35 3.49 -16.48
C TRP A 75 -3.32 2.42 -16.87
N ARG A 76 -3.76 1.49 -17.72
CA ARG A 76 -2.96 0.46 -18.37
C ARG A 76 -3.31 0.44 -19.84
N SER A 77 -2.36 0.14 -20.71
CA SER A 77 -2.67 0.02 -22.14
C SER A 77 -3.65 -1.14 -22.37
N PRO A 78 -4.73 -0.96 -23.15
CA PRO A 78 -5.63 -2.04 -23.54
C PRO A 78 -4.93 -3.14 -24.35
N THR A 79 -3.85 -2.81 -25.06
CA THR A 79 -3.11 -3.74 -25.93
C THR A 79 -1.92 -4.39 -25.25
N ASP A 80 -1.34 -3.73 -24.24
CA ASP A 80 -0.26 -4.26 -23.41
C ASP A 80 -0.43 -3.76 -21.97
N PRO A 81 -1.11 -4.53 -21.09
CA PRO A 81 -1.36 -4.14 -19.70
C PRO A 81 -0.08 -3.88 -18.89
N SER A 82 1.07 -4.26 -19.44
CA SER A 82 2.38 -4.08 -18.85
C SER A 82 2.90 -2.63 -19.03
N LEU A 83 2.33 -1.87 -19.98
CA LEU A 83 2.54 -0.44 -20.19
C LEU A 83 1.61 0.37 -19.29
N ARG A 84 2.19 1.40 -18.66
CA ARG A 84 1.50 2.35 -17.78
C ARG A 84 1.60 3.75 -18.37
N THR A 85 0.92 4.70 -17.75
CA THR A 85 1.06 6.12 -18.09
C THR A 85 2.51 6.56 -17.88
N THR A 86 3.09 7.20 -18.88
CA THR A 86 4.34 7.95 -18.74
C THR A 86 4.02 9.29 -18.07
N ILE A 87 4.37 9.43 -16.80
CA ILE A 87 4.04 10.64 -16.03
C ILE A 87 5.24 11.60 -16.06
N PHE A 88 5.03 12.77 -16.67
CA PHE A 88 5.98 13.88 -16.67
C PHE A 88 5.69 14.80 -15.49
N LEU A 89 6.68 14.98 -14.61
CA LEU A 89 6.59 15.91 -13.48
C LEU A 89 7.43 17.16 -13.77
N GLY A 90 6.78 18.33 -13.77
CA GLY A 90 7.45 19.63 -13.83
C GLY A 90 7.34 20.36 -12.51
N TYR A 91 8.44 20.94 -12.01
CA TYR A 91 8.41 21.85 -10.86
C TYR A 91 9.41 23.00 -11.00
N THR A 92 9.08 24.16 -10.42
CA THR A 92 9.98 25.33 -10.38
C THR A 92 10.99 25.24 -9.24
N SER A 93 12.12 25.97 -9.36
CA SER A 93 13.23 25.93 -8.40
C SER A 93 12.82 26.16 -6.95
N ASN A 94 11.98 27.17 -6.71
CA ASN A 94 11.51 27.54 -5.37
C ASN A 94 10.83 26.39 -4.61
N LEU A 95 10.28 25.39 -5.32
CA LEU A 95 9.65 24.23 -4.70
C LEU A 95 10.68 23.25 -4.12
N ILE A 96 11.87 23.16 -4.70
CA ILE A 96 13.01 22.43 -4.10
C ILE A 96 13.63 23.23 -2.95
N SER A 97 13.65 24.56 -3.03
CA SER A 97 14.06 25.41 -1.90
C SER A 97 13.15 25.19 -0.68
N SER A 98 11.86 24.96 -0.90
CA SER A 98 10.86 24.64 0.14
C SER A 98 10.96 23.21 0.69
N GLY A 99 10.10 22.87 1.65
CA GLY A 99 9.93 21.48 2.14
C GLY A 99 9.15 20.56 1.18
N LEU A 100 8.67 21.08 0.04
CA LEU A 100 8.05 20.24 -0.99
C LEU A 100 9.07 19.33 -1.68
N ARG A 101 10.37 19.60 -1.53
CA ARG A 101 11.47 18.73 -1.94
C ARG A 101 11.27 17.31 -1.44
N GLU A 102 10.92 17.11 -0.17
CA GLU A 102 10.77 15.78 0.43
C GLU A 102 9.58 15.02 -0.19
N THR A 103 8.51 15.74 -0.56
CA THR A 103 7.37 15.19 -1.31
C THR A 103 7.78 14.76 -2.72
N ILE A 104 8.55 15.59 -3.43
CA ILE A 104 9.08 15.25 -4.76
C ILE A 104 10.01 14.05 -4.66
N ARG A 105 10.93 14.03 -3.68
CA ARG A 105 11.84 12.92 -3.42
C ARG A 105 11.08 11.62 -3.22
N TYR A 106 10.00 11.61 -2.42
CA TYR A 106 9.15 10.43 -2.24
C TYR A 106 8.61 9.89 -3.59
N LEU A 107 8.10 10.76 -4.46
CA LEU A 107 7.60 10.34 -5.77
C LEU A 107 8.69 9.70 -6.64
N VAL A 108 9.89 10.28 -6.63
CA VAL A 108 11.03 9.78 -7.41
C VAL A 108 11.58 8.47 -6.83
N GLN A 109 11.74 8.40 -5.50
CA GLN A 109 12.20 7.23 -4.76
C GLN A 109 11.32 5.99 -5.04
N HIS A 110 10.00 6.18 -5.13
CA HIS A 110 9.03 5.11 -5.35
C HIS A 110 8.59 4.93 -6.81
N ARG A 111 9.34 5.50 -7.77
CA ARG A 111 9.08 5.37 -9.23
C ARG A 111 7.65 5.76 -9.62
N HIS A 112 7.09 6.79 -8.98
CA HIS A 112 5.74 7.30 -9.29
C HIS A 112 5.71 8.18 -10.53
N VAL A 113 6.87 8.65 -10.99
CA VAL A 113 7.03 9.50 -12.18
C VAL A 113 8.05 8.90 -13.15
N SER A 114 7.95 9.25 -14.42
CA SER A 114 8.75 8.66 -15.51
C SER A 114 9.82 9.61 -16.04
N ALA A 115 9.59 10.91 -15.98
CA ALA A 115 10.55 11.94 -16.38
C ALA A 115 10.28 13.24 -15.62
N ILE A 116 11.33 14.03 -15.40
CA ILE A 116 11.26 15.29 -14.65
C ILE A 116 11.75 16.44 -15.53
N VAL A 117 11.12 17.61 -15.40
CA VAL A 117 11.67 18.87 -15.92
C VAL A 117 11.70 19.92 -14.81
N THR A 118 12.86 20.54 -14.60
CA THR A 118 13.06 21.60 -13.61
C THR A 118 13.95 22.72 -14.18
N THR A 119 14.12 23.81 -13.43
CA THR A 119 15.13 24.85 -13.68
C THR A 119 16.40 24.59 -12.86
N ALA A 120 17.50 25.32 -13.17
CA ALA A 120 18.80 25.13 -12.53
C ALA A 120 18.74 25.25 -10.99
N GLY A 121 18.04 26.26 -10.47
CA GLY A 121 17.79 26.39 -9.02
C GLY A 121 17.14 25.13 -8.40
N GLY A 122 16.25 24.45 -9.13
CA GLY A 122 15.65 23.20 -8.66
C GLY A 122 16.65 22.05 -8.63
N VAL A 123 17.65 22.07 -9.52
CA VAL A 123 18.75 21.11 -9.52
C VAL A 123 19.70 21.35 -8.36
N GLU A 124 20.27 22.55 -8.28
CA GLU A 124 21.35 22.86 -7.35
C GLU A 124 20.89 22.87 -5.89
N GLU A 125 19.70 23.36 -5.58
CA GLU A 125 19.23 23.43 -4.20
C GLU A 125 18.98 22.05 -3.57
N ASP A 126 18.68 21.02 -4.37
CA ASP A 126 18.59 19.64 -3.88
C ASP A 126 19.94 19.12 -3.41
N PHE A 127 21.01 19.39 -4.17
CA PHE A 127 22.36 19.00 -3.81
C PHE A 127 22.90 19.84 -2.64
N ILE A 128 22.69 21.16 -2.69
CA ILE A 128 23.10 22.08 -1.62
C ILE A 128 22.49 21.68 -0.29
N LYS A 129 21.21 21.26 -0.26
CA LYS A 129 20.54 20.79 0.97
C LYS A 129 21.15 19.52 1.57
N CYS A 130 21.87 18.72 0.79
CA CYS A 130 22.64 17.59 1.33
C CYS A 130 23.97 18.03 1.97
N LEU A 131 24.44 19.26 1.71
CA LEU A 131 25.68 19.82 2.23
C LEU A 131 25.43 20.78 3.40
N ALA A 132 24.37 21.57 3.34
CA ALA A 132 23.98 22.52 4.38
C ALA A 132 22.48 22.87 4.29
N PRO A 133 21.83 23.16 5.43
CA PRO A 133 20.38 23.41 5.48
C PRO A 133 19.96 24.79 4.95
N THR A 134 18.69 24.88 4.55
CA THR A 134 17.95 26.13 4.31
C THR A 134 17.07 26.43 5.52
N TYR A 135 16.89 27.70 5.86
CA TYR A 135 16.18 28.12 7.07
C TYR A 135 14.90 28.90 6.78
N MET A 136 13.97 28.87 7.73
CA MET A 136 12.81 29.75 7.72
C MET A 136 13.24 31.20 8.00
N GLY A 137 12.66 32.13 7.27
CA GLY A 137 12.78 33.58 7.46
C GLY A 137 11.43 34.25 7.22
N ALA A 138 11.44 35.43 6.59
CA ALA A 138 10.22 36.17 6.25
C ALA A 138 10.38 36.90 4.92
N PHE A 139 9.26 37.12 4.22
CA PHE A 139 9.24 37.81 2.93
C PHE A 139 9.77 39.25 3.01
N ASN A 140 9.57 39.91 4.14
CA ASN A 140 9.88 41.33 4.37
C ASN A 140 11.26 41.57 5.02
N LEU A 141 12.12 40.55 5.12
CA LEU A 141 13.49 40.75 5.60
C LEU A 141 14.25 41.69 4.64
N ASP A 142 14.90 42.71 5.21
CA ASP A 142 15.62 43.75 4.48
C ASP A 142 16.80 43.18 3.68
N GLY A 143 16.80 43.43 2.36
CA GLY A 143 17.80 42.89 1.45
C GLY A 143 19.21 43.41 1.70
N ALA A 144 19.36 44.69 2.10
CA ALA A 144 20.67 45.28 2.34
C ALA A 144 21.34 44.65 3.58
N THR A 145 20.56 44.44 4.64
CA THR A 145 21.02 43.76 5.86
C THR A 145 21.41 42.32 5.57
N LEU A 146 20.55 41.57 4.88
CA LEU A 146 20.83 40.18 4.49
C LEU A 146 22.13 40.08 3.68
N ARG A 147 22.30 40.94 2.66
CA ARG A 147 23.52 40.95 1.84
C ARG A 147 24.77 41.26 2.65
N LYS A 148 24.73 42.23 3.57
CA LYS A 148 25.87 42.54 4.47
C LYS A 148 26.26 41.35 5.35
N SER A 149 25.28 40.52 5.73
CA SER A 149 25.51 39.31 6.52
C SER A 149 25.77 38.04 5.69
N GLY A 150 25.84 38.12 4.36
CA GLY A 150 26.02 36.95 3.50
C GLY A 150 24.84 35.98 3.54
N MET A 151 23.62 36.50 3.62
CA MET A 151 22.38 35.72 3.63
C MET A 151 21.59 35.98 2.34
N ASN A 152 21.15 34.91 1.67
CA ASN A 152 20.36 34.97 0.45
C ASN A 152 18.90 34.64 0.75
N ARG A 153 17.94 35.43 0.26
CA ARG A 153 16.50 35.23 0.53
C ARG A 153 15.78 34.62 -0.66
N ILE A 154 14.97 33.58 -0.39
CA ILE A 154 14.07 32.94 -1.36
C ILE A 154 12.65 32.99 -0.77
N GLY A 155 11.87 34.00 -1.14
CA GLY A 155 10.55 34.22 -0.52
C GLY A 155 10.69 34.47 0.99
N ASN A 156 10.13 33.58 1.81
CA ASN A 156 10.28 33.53 3.27
C ASN A 156 11.33 32.51 3.76
N LEU A 157 12.26 32.10 2.90
CA LEU A 157 13.38 31.22 3.24
C LEU A 157 14.70 31.98 3.18
N VAL A 158 15.69 31.49 3.92
CA VAL A 158 17.05 32.05 3.97
C VAL A 158 18.08 30.94 3.73
N VAL A 159 18.99 31.18 2.78
CA VAL A 159 20.11 30.32 2.44
C VAL A 159 21.41 31.07 2.75
N PRO A 160 22.19 30.64 3.76
CA PRO A 160 23.50 31.23 4.03
C PRO A 160 24.43 31.07 2.83
N ASN A 161 25.25 32.09 2.54
CA ASN A 161 26.16 32.03 1.39
C ASN A 161 27.21 30.93 1.50
N ASP A 162 27.55 30.52 2.73
CA ASP A 162 28.41 29.37 3.04
C ASP A 162 27.93 28.06 2.38
N ASN A 163 26.62 27.91 2.19
CA ASN A 163 26.04 26.77 1.49
C ASN A 163 26.55 26.68 0.04
N TYR A 164 26.68 27.83 -0.64
CA TYR A 164 27.19 27.89 -2.02
C TYR A 164 28.71 27.70 -2.07
N CYS A 165 29.45 28.12 -1.04
CA CYS A 165 30.88 27.83 -0.93
C CYS A 165 31.12 26.31 -0.77
N LYS A 166 30.33 25.63 0.06
CA LYS A 166 30.38 24.16 0.18
C LYS A 166 30.00 23.45 -1.12
N PHE A 167 29.05 24.02 -1.87
CA PHE A 167 28.66 23.50 -3.17
C PHE A 167 29.79 23.62 -4.20
N GLU A 168 30.49 24.74 -4.23
CA GLU A 168 31.70 24.94 -5.04
C GLU A 168 32.75 23.87 -4.73
N ASP A 169 33.10 23.69 -3.45
CA ASP A 169 34.08 22.70 -2.99
C ASP A 169 33.72 21.27 -3.44
N TRP A 170 32.43 20.94 -3.42
CA TRP A 170 31.92 19.63 -3.82
C TRP A 170 31.88 19.43 -5.34
N ILE A 171 31.44 20.44 -6.10
CA ILE A 171 31.13 20.25 -7.52
C ILE A 171 32.34 20.43 -8.43
N VAL A 172 33.28 21.31 -8.10
CA VAL A 172 34.42 21.62 -8.96
C VAL A 172 35.26 20.38 -9.30
N PRO A 173 35.61 19.48 -8.35
CA PRO A 173 36.32 18.23 -8.68
C PRO A 173 35.53 17.30 -9.61
N ILE A 174 34.20 17.35 -9.56
CA ILE A 174 33.33 16.57 -10.45
C ILE A 174 33.38 17.16 -11.86
N LEU A 175 33.32 18.48 -12.00
CA LEU A 175 33.45 19.18 -13.28
C LEU A 175 34.82 18.94 -13.93
N ASP A 176 35.90 18.95 -13.14
CA ASP A 176 37.25 18.59 -13.61
C ASP A 176 37.24 17.18 -14.23
N LYS A 177 36.65 16.20 -13.54
CA LYS A 177 36.55 14.81 -14.02
C LYS A 177 35.65 14.65 -15.24
N MET A 178 34.53 15.37 -15.30
CA MET A 178 33.66 15.39 -16.47
C MET A 178 34.35 15.96 -17.70
N LEU A 179 35.19 16.98 -17.52
CA LEU A 179 36.02 17.52 -18.60
C LEU A 179 37.08 16.53 -19.05
N GLU A 180 37.78 15.87 -18.12
CA GLU A 180 38.73 14.80 -18.45
C GLU A 180 38.07 13.69 -19.29
N GLU A 181 36.87 13.24 -18.90
CA GLU A 181 36.08 12.24 -19.64
C GLU A 181 35.71 12.75 -21.04
N GLN A 182 35.29 14.02 -21.17
CA GLN A 182 35.00 14.64 -22.46
C GLN A 182 36.25 14.68 -23.35
N GLU A 183 37.38 15.17 -22.85
CA GLU A 183 38.62 15.31 -23.63
C GLU A 183 39.21 13.95 -24.02
N ALA A 184 39.20 12.97 -23.11
CA ALA A 184 39.64 11.61 -23.40
C ALA A 184 38.79 10.93 -24.48
N SER A 185 37.52 11.31 -24.59
CA SER A 185 36.61 10.74 -25.60
C SER A 185 36.84 11.28 -27.02
N LYS A 186 37.56 12.41 -27.20
CA LYS A 186 37.76 13.04 -28.53
C LYS A 186 38.48 12.14 -29.55
N SER A 187 39.22 11.14 -29.08
CA SER A 187 39.86 10.14 -29.95
C SER A 187 38.91 9.02 -30.41
N LEU A 188 37.70 8.94 -29.85
CA LEU A 188 36.68 7.95 -30.22
C LEU A 188 35.86 8.42 -31.42
N PRO A 189 35.20 7.49 -32.15
CA PRO A 189 34.16 7.83 -33.13
C PRO A 189 33.08 8.74 -32.51
N ASP A 190 32.50 9.63 -33.31
CA ASP A 190 31.54 10.67 -32.86
C ASP A 190 30.37 10.09 -32.05
N ASP A 191 29.87 8.90 -32.41
CA ASP A 191 28.78 8.19 -31.73
C ASP A 191 29.18 7.55 -30.39
N GLU A 192 30.48 7.46 -30.10
CA GLU A 192 31.05 7.00 -28.83
C GLU A 192 31.64 8.15 -27.99
N GLN A 193 31.67 9.37 -28.51
CA GLN A 193 32.17 10.54 -27.77
C GLN A 193 31.25 10.91 -26.60
N VAL A 194 31.85 11.41 -25.54
CA VAL A 194 31.12 11.88 -24.36
C VAL A 194 30.61 13.29 -24.65
N HIS A 195 29.34 13.36 -25.03
CA HIS A 195 28.58 14.62 -25.09
C HIS A 195 27.78 14.79 -23.81
N TRP A 196 28.19 15.74 -22.96
CA TRP A 196 27.40 16.09 -21.78
C TRP A 196 26.14 16.84 -22.21
N THR A 197 25.03 16.48 -21.60
CA THR A 197 23.74 17.18 -21.73
C THR A 197 23.24 17.50 -20.33
N PRO A 198 22.29 18.44 -20.13
CA PRO A 198 21.79 18.72 -18.81
C PRO A 198 21.33 17.47 -18.05
N SER A 199 20.61 16.56 -18.70
CA SER A 199 20.16 15.31 -18.08
C SER A 199 21.31 14.37 -17.70
N LYS A 200 22.36 14.26 -18.52
CA LYS A 200 23.56 13.48 -18.19
C LYS A 200 24.34 14.09 -17.03
N VAL A 201 24.47 15.42 -16.99
CA VAL A 201 25.10 16.14 -15.88
C VAL A 201 24.32 15.90 -14.58
N ILE A 202 23.01 16.10 -14.57
CA ILE A 202 22.18 15.90 -13.38
C ILE A 202 22.24 14.44 -12.91
N HIS A 203 22.19 13.48 -13.84
CA HIS A 203 22.34 12.06 -13.54
C HIS A 203 23.70 11.73 -12.92
N ARG A 204 24.79 12.35 -13.41
CA ARG A 204 26.13 12.24 -12.82
C ARG A 204 26.16 12.83 -11.40
N LEU A 205 25.63 14.03 -11.20
CA LEU A 205 25.60 14.68 -9.89
C LEU A 205 24.75 13.89 -8.88
N GLY A 206 23.62 13.30 -9.31
CA GLY A 206 22.82 12.39 -8.50
C GLY A 206 23.58 11.15 -8.03
N LYS A 207 24.47 10.61 -8.87
CA LYS A 207 25.37 9.53 -8.47
C LYS A 207 26.41 10.00 -7.45
N GLU A 208 27.04 11.15 -7.68
CA GLU A 208 28.15 11.65 -6.87
C GLU A 208 27.70 12.16 -5.49
N ILE A 209 26.49 12.71 -5.36
CA ILE A 209 25.99 13.17 -4.05
C ILE A 209 25.76 12.01 -3.08
N ASN A 210 25.38 10.83 -3.62
CA ASN A 210 25.23 9.56 -2.92
C ASN A 210 24.51 9.67 -1.55
N ASN A 211 23.43 10.46 -1.50
CA ASN A 211 22.66 10.73 -0.30
C ASN A 211 21.17 10.45 -0.55
N GLU A 212 20.56 9.58 0.26
CA GLU A 212 19.16 9.17 0.14
C GLU A 212 18.14 10.30 0.41
N GLU A 213 18.59 11.44 0.91
CA GLU A 213 17.76 12.65 1.04
C GLU A 213 17.62 13.43 -0.27
N SER A 214 18.49 13.20 -1.27
CA SER A 214 18.45 13.89 -2.55
C SER A 214 17.39 13.31 -3.50
N VAL A 215 16.62 14.19 -4.14
CA VAL A 215 15.72 13.84 -5.25
C VAL A 215 16.52 13.20 -6.38
N TYR A 216 17.67 13.79 -6.73
CA TYR A 216 18.45 13.38 -7.89
C TYR A 216 19.30 12.14 -7.66
N TYR A 217 19.66 11.83 -6.41
CA TYR A 217 20.15 10.49 -6.05
C TYR A 217 19.13 9.41 -6.41
N TRP A 218 17.85 9.61 -6.04
CA TRP A 218 16.81 8.65 -6.39
C TRP A 218 16.49 8.63 -7.89
N ALA A 219 16.57 9.78 -8.57
CA ALA A 219 16.41 9.83 -10.02
C ALA A 219 17.50 9.00 -10.72
N TYR A 220 18.75 9.13 -10.29
CA TYR A 220 19.87 8.28 -10.73
C TYR A 220 19.63 6.79 -10.44
N LYS A 221 19.29 6.44 -9.19
CA LYS A 221 19.06 5.04 -8.79
C LYS A 221 17.91 4.37 -9.54
N ASN A 222 16.90 5.15 -9.90
CA ASN A 222 15.70 4.67 -10.56
C ASN A 222 15.71 4.85 -12.09
N ASP A 223 16.79 5.39 -12.66
CA ASP A 223 16.91 5.71 -14.09
C ASP A 223 15.77 6.62 -14.60
N ILE A 224 15.45 7.64 -13.81
CA ILE A 224 14.46 8.67 -14.16
C ILE A 224 15.22 9.88 -14.74
N PRO A 225 15.06 10.22 -16.04
CA PRO A 225 15.75 11.35 -16.63
C PRO A 225 15.20 12.68 -16.09
N VAL A 226 16.12 13.62 -15.84
CA VAL A 226 15.81 14.97 -15.38
C VAL A 226 16.29 15.96 -16.43
N PHE A 227 15.39 16.71 -17.04
CA PHE A 227 15.71 17.70 -18.05
C PHE A 227 15.73 19.11 -17.43
N CYS A 228 16.72 19.90 -17.81
CA CYS A 228 16.84 21.30 -17.40
C CYS A 228 17.44 22.10 -18.56
N PRO A 229 16.61 22.59 -19.51
CA PRO A 229 17.11 23.25 -20.72
C PRO A 229 17.98 24.48 -20.44
N ALA A 230 17.72 25.17 -19.33
CA ALA A 230 18.48 26.33 -18.86
C ALA A 230 19.32 25.96 -17.62
N LEU A 231 20.16 24.92 -17.71
CA LEU A 231 20.99 24.44 -16.58
C LEU A 231 21.99 25.50 -16.09
N THR A 232 22.35 26.46 -16.92
CA THR A 232 23.32 27.52 -16.62
C THR A 232 22.72 28.71 -15.85
N ASP A 233 21.42 28.70 -15.54
CA ASP A 233 20.71 29.84 -14.92
C ASP A 233 20.62 29.70 -13.39
N GLY A 234 21.77 29.66 -12.72
CA GLY A 234 21.88 29.46 -11.26
C GLY A 234 23.33 29.31 -10.78
N SER A 235 23.51 28.94 -9.51
CA SER A 235 24.82 28.69 -8.91
C SER A 235 25.62 27.60 -9.66
N LEU A 236 24.96 26.58 -10.21
CA LEU A 236 25.61 25.61 -11.09
C LEU A 236 26.20 26.27 -12.34
N GLY A 237 25.52 27.27 -12.88
CA GLY A 237 26.01 28.12 -13.97
C GLY A 237 27.23 28.94 -13.57
N ASP A 238 27.23 29.52 -12.37
CA ASP A 238 28.39 30.24 -11.82
C ASP A 238 29.62 29.32 -11.71
N MET A 239 29.43 28.09 -11.22
CA MET A 239 30.50 27.10 -11.10
C MET A 239 31.04 26.67 -12.47
N LEU A 240 30.16 26.45 -13.45
CA LEU A 240 30.56 26.19 -14.83
C LEU A 240 31.33 27.38 -15.41
N PHE A 241 30.89 28.62 -15.16
CA PHE A 241 31.56 29.82 -15.60
C PHE A 241 32.98 29.91 -15.03
N PHE A 242 33.16 29.81 -13.71
CA PHE A 242 34.50 29.86 -13.09
C PHE A 242 35.39 28.70 -13.57
N HIS A 243 34.83 27.50 -13.72
CA HIS A 243 35.53 26.33 -14.23
C HIS A 243 36.13 26.58 -15.63
N THR A 244 35.41 27.26 -16.53
CA THR A 244 35.91 27.52 -17.89
C THR A 244 37.19 28.35 -17.95
N TYR A 245 37.39 29.30 -17.02
CA TYR A 245 38.63 30.08 -16.94
C TYR A 245 39.79 29.24 -16.40
N LYS A 246 39.54 28.37 -15.43
CA LYS A 246 40.53 27.44 -14.88
C LYS A 246 40.95 26.40 -15.91
N SER A 247 40.01 25.91 -16.71
CA SER A 247 40.22 24.80 -17.64
C SER A 247 40.55 25.21 -19.08
N ALA A 248 40.77 26.50 -19.34
CA ALA A 248 41.06 27.00 -20.68
C ALA A 248 42.36 26.38 -21.24
N PRO A 249 42.40 25.92 -22.51
CA PRO A 249 41.39 26.12 -23.55
C PRO A 249 40.35 24.99 -23.75
N ALA A 250 40.42 23.88 -22.99
CA ALA A 250 39.63 22.67 -23.25
C ALA A 250 38.11 22.85 -23.10
N MET A 251 37.67 23.48 -22.00
CA MET A 251 36.28 23.86 -21.66
C MET A 251 35.20 22.75 -21.73
N LEU A 252 34.46 22.59 -20.64
CA LEU A 252 33.31 21.68 -20.62
C LEU A 252 32.19 22.18 -21.54
N ARG A 253 31.60 21.29 -22.35
CA ARG A 253 30.49 21.60 -23.27
C ARG A 253 29.26 20.82 -22.87
N ILE A 254 28.12 21.51 -22.79
CA ILE A 254 26.83 20.91 -22.44
C ILE A 254 25.84 21.18 -23.59
N ASP A 255 25.44 20.12 -24.29
CA ASP A 255 24.50 20.19 -25.40
C ASP A 255 23.05 20.03 -24.93
N ILE A 256 22.19 20.94 -25.39
CA ILE A 256 20.75 20.91 -25.14
C ILE A 256 19.97 20.20 -26.26
N VAL A 257 20.58 20.02 -27.44
CA VAL A 257 19.93 19.47 -28.63
C VAL A 257 19.70 17.96 -28.48
N GLU A 258 20.67 17.23 -27.95
CA GLU A 258 20.50 15.82 -27.62
C GLU A 258 19.39 15.62 -26.56
N ASP A 259 19.32 16.49 -25.56
CA ASP A 259 18.32 16.41 -24.48
C ASP A 259 16.88 16.67 -24.97
N ILE A 260 16.67 17.68 -25.83
CA ILE A 260 15.34 17.90 -26.43
C ILE A 260 14.91 16.72 -27.32
N ARG A 261 15.85 16.08 -28.03
CA ARG A 261 15.54 14.84 -28.79
C ARG A 261 15.12 13.71 -27.85
N ARG A 262 15.78 13.57 -26.70
CA ARG A 262 15.48 12.53 -25.72
C ARG A 262 14.09 12.70 -25.10
N ILE A 263 13.74 13.89 -24.59
CA ILE A 263 12.41 14.10 -23.99
C ILE A 263 11.27 13.95 -25.01
N ASN A 264 11.45 14.47 -26.23
CA ASN A 264 10.45 14.33 -27.29
C ASN A 264 10.25 12.85 -27.66
N ARG A 265 11.33 12.07 -27.74
CA ARG A 265 11.25 10.62 -28.01
C ARG A 265 10.50 9.88 -26.89
N ILE A 266 10.76 10.20 -25.63
CA ILE A 266 10.03 9.61 -24.49
C ILE A 266 8.53 9.87 -24.63
N ALA A 267 8.12 11.10 -24.96
CA ALA A 267 6.72 11.42 -25.18
C ALA A 267 6.13 10.67 -26.39
N MET A 268 6.81 10.67 -27.53
CA MET A 268 6.36 9.96 -28.73
C MET A 268 6.19 8.46 -28.53
N GLN A 269 7.01 7.84 -27.66
CA GLN A 269 6.95 6.42 -27.35
C GLN A 269 5.94 6.07 -26.24
N ALA A 270 5.38 7.07 -25.55
CA ALA A 270 4.43 6.86 -24.47
C ALA A 270 3.06 6.38 -25.00
N ALA A 271 2.64 5.20 -24.55
CA ALA A 271 1.31 4.66 -24.87
C ALA A 271 0.18 5.55 -24.30
N CYS A 272 0.39 6.11 -23.10
CA CYS A 272 -0.39 7.18 -22.52
C CYS A 272 0.56 8.14 -21.80
N SER A 273 0.24 9.43 -21.82
CA SER A 273 1.01 10.48 -21.18
C SER A 273 0.14 11.26 -20.19
N GLY A 274 0.70 11.46 -19.00
CA GLY A 274 0.14 12.32 -17.96
C GLY A 274 1.12 13.44 -17.62
N ILE A 275 0.60 14.66 -17.49
CA ILE A 275 1.39 15.84 -17.13
C ILE A 275 0.99 16.30 -15.74
N ILE A 276 1.95 16.40 -14.81
CA ILE A 276 1.77 17.07 -13.52
C ILE A 276 2.75 18.22 -13.47
N VAL A 277 2.26 19.46 -13.41
CA VAL A 277 3.09 20.67 -13.43
C VAL A 277 2.80 21.54 -12.20
N LEU A 278 3.85 21.79 -11.42
CA LEU A 278 3.85 22.63 -10.23
C LEU A 278 4.59 23.93 -10.56
N GLY A 279 3.84 25.01 -10.77
CA GLY A 279 4.35 26.29 -11.26
C GLY A 279 4.16 26.48 -12.77
N GLY A 280 5.07 27.24 -13.39
CA GLY A 280 4.99 27.68 -14.80
C GLY A 280 6.36 27.89 -15.43
N GLY A 281 6.43 28.64 -16.53
CA GLY A 281 7.70 28.93 -17.22
C GLY A 281 8.23 27.74 -18.02
N VAL A 282 9.57 27.62 -18.12
CA VAL A 282 10.23 26.63 -19.00
C VAL A 282 9.80 25.19 -18.69
N ILE A 283 9.58 24.86 -17.43
CA ILE A 283 9.21 23.50 -17.00
C ILE A 283 7.83 23.09 -17.53
N LYS A 284 6.85 24.01 -17.49
CA LYS A 284 5.52 23.81 -18.06
C LYS A 284 5.61 23.68 -19.58
N HIS A 285 6.23 24.66 -20.22
CA HIS A 285 6.26 24.72 -21.68
C HIS A 285 7.02 23.54 -22.28
N HIS A 286 8.15 23.14 -21.71
CA HIS A 286 8.99 22.07 -22.24
C HIS A 286 8.30 20.69 -22.17
N ILE A 287 7.60 20.38 -21.06
CA ILE A 287 6.81 19.14 -20.94
C ILE A 287 5.64 19.15 -21.93
N ALA A 288 4.88 20.26 -21.98
CA ALA A 288 3.73 20.37 -22.88
C ALA A 288 4.16 20.27 -24.35
N ASN A 289 5.30 20.88 -24.72
CA ASN A 289 5.85 20.84 -26.06
C ASN A 289 6.39 19.45 -26.44
N ALA A 290 6.95 18.68 -25.50
CA ALA A 290 7.29 17.28 -25.77
C ALA A 290 6.03 16.46 -26.10
N ASN A 291 4.92 16.73 -25.40
CA ASN A 291 3.64 16.07 -25.63
C ASN A 291 2.93 16.52 -26.91
N LEU A 292 3.24 17.69 -27.45
CA LEU A 292 2.81 18.08 -28.81
C LEU A 292 3.28 17.07 -29.86
N MET A 293 4.48 16.51 -29.70
CA MET A 293 5.06 15.56 -30.66
C MET A 293 4.28 14.23 -30.76
N ARG A 294 3.37 13.98 -29.81
CA ARG A 294 2.44 12.83 -29.81
C ARG A 294 0.97 13.26 -29.95
N ASN A 295 0.73 14.49 -30.42
CA ASN A 295 -0.59 15.11 -30.56
C ASN A 295 -1.35 15.26 -29.22
N GLY A 296 -0.61 15.53 -28.15
CA GLY A 296 -1.13 15.93 -26.84
C GLY A 296 -1.12 14.84 -25.78
N ALA A 297 -1.13 15.23 -24.51
CA ALA A 297 -1.31 14.33 -23.37
C ALA A 297 -2.79 13.98 -23.13
N GLU A 298 -3.06 12.77 -22.59
CA GLU A 298 -4.40 12.32 -22.20
C GLU A 298 -4.85 12.90 -20.86
N TYR A 299 -3.91 13.19 -19.97
CA TYR A 299 -4.17 13.70 -18.62
C TYR A 299 -3.28 14.90 -18.31
N ALA A 300 -3.82 15.95 -17.68
CA ALA A 300 -3.04 17.11 -17.25
C ALA A 300 -3.53 17.70 -15.92
N VAL A 301 -2.60 17.92 -14.98
CA VAL A 301 -2.86 18.61 -13.71
C VAL A 301 -1.86 19.74 -13.56
N PHE A 302 -2.36 20.97 -13.56
CA PHE A 302 -1.55 22.17 -13.32
C PHE A 302 -1.87 22.73 -11.93
N ILE A 303 -0.84 23.05 -11.15
CA ILE A 303 -0.96 23.70 -9.85
C ILE A 303 -0.04 24.92 -9.87
N ASN A 304 -0.62 26.11 -10.03
CA ASN A 304 0.15 27.35 -10.05
C ASN A 304 -0.70 28.57 -9.69
N THR A 305 -0.03 29.69 -9.45
CA THR A 305 -0.64 30.96 -9.03
C THR A 305 -0.76 31.99 -10.16
N ALA A 306 -0.37 31.62 -11.39
CA ALA A 306 -0.36 32.53 -12.52
C ALA A 306 -1.75 32.69 -13.15
N ASN A 307 -2.02 33.88 -13.67
CA ASN A 307 -3.32 34.26 -14.23
C ASN A 307 -3.23 34.51 -15.74
N GLU A 308 -4.32 34.29 -16.47
CA GLU A 308 -4.33 34.34 -17.94
C GLU A 308 -4.26 35.75 -18.54
N PHE A 309 -4.58 36.81 -17.77
CA PHE A 309 -4.80 38.16 -18.30
C PHE A 309 -3.57 38.81 -18.96
N ASP A 310 -2.35 38.36 -18.61
CA ASP A 310 -1.10 38.91 -19.12
C ASP A 310 -0.59 38.20 -20.38
N GLY A 311 -1.32 37.19 -20.87
CA GLY A 311 -0.94 36.40 -22.05
C GLY A 311 0.28 35.50 -21.83
N SER A 312 0.67 35.24 -20.57
CA SER A 312 1.80 34.38 -20.27
C SER A 312 1.46 32.89 -20.44
N ASP A 313 2.40 32.09 -20.97
CA ASP A 313 2.26 30.62 -20.97
C ASP A 313 2.10 30.10 -19.53
N ALA A 314 2.75 30.71 -18.54
CA ALA A 314 2.59 30.33 -17.14
C ALA A 314 1.12 30.46 -16.66
N GLY A 315 0.46 31.55 -17.04
CA GLY A 315 -0.92 31.87 -16.69
C GLY A 315 -1.99 31.14 -17.48
N ALA A 316 -1.66 30.68 -18.69
CA ALA A 316 -2.57 29.99 -19.60
C ALA A 316 -3.34 28.82 -18.95
N ARG A 317 -4.64 28.72 -19.27
CA ARG A 317 -5.49 27.60 -18.87
C ARG A 317 -5.13 26.34 -19.67
N PRO A 318 -5.44 25.12 -19.18
CA PRO A 318 -5.22 23.89 -19.93
C PRO A 318 -5.89 23.89 -21.32
N ASP A 319 -7.04 24.57 -21.45
CA ASP A 319 -7.77 24.71 -22.71
C ASP A 319 -6.95 25.43 -23.81
N GLU A 320 -6.11 26.41 -23.45
CA GLU A 320 -5.19 27.00 -24.41
C GLU A 320 -4.17 25.97 -24.92
N ALA A 321 -3.66 25.10 -24.05
CA ALA A 321 -2.77 24.02 -24.48
C ALA A 321 -3.46 22.98 -25.39
N VAL A 322 -4.79 22.84 -25.31
CA VAL A 322 -5.58 22.04 -26.26
C VAL A 322 -5.55 22.66 -27.66
N SER A 323 -5.65 23.99 -27.79
CA SER A 323 -5.63 24.67 -29.10
C SER A 323 -4.32 24.45 -29.85
N TRP A 324 -3.22 24.20 -29.14
CA TRP A 324 -1.91 23.88 -29.73
C TRP A 324 -1.72 22.38 -30.02
N GLY A 325 -2.58 21.49 -29.52
CA GLY A 325 -2.35 20.05 -29.54
C GLY A 325 -1.31 19.57 -28.51
N LYS A 326 -0.99 20.37 -27.50
CA LYS A 326 -0.13 19.98 -26.36
C LYS A 326 -0.89 19.12 -25.34
N ILE A 327 -2.21 19.29 -25.29
CA ILE A 327 -3.19 18.43 -24.58
C ILE A 327 -4.20 17.93 -25.62
N LYS A 328 -4.65 16.67 -25.51
CA LYS A 328 -5.60 16.09 -26.47
C LYS A 328 -6.99 16.72 -26.36
N ILE A 329 -7.70 16.75 -27.49
CA ILE A 329 -9.15 17.05 -27.50
C ILE A 329 -9.86 15.95 -26.69
N GLY A 330 -10.70 16.36 -25.73
CA GLY A 330 -11.40 15.44 -24.83
C GLY A 330 -10.53 14.83 -23.72
N ALA A 331 -9.29 15.30 -23.54
CA ALA A 331 -8.45 14.94 -22.42
C ALA A 331 -9.06 15.40 -21.08
N GLU A 332 -8.70 14.72 -20.00
CA GLU A 332 -9.03 15.20 -18.65
C GLU A 332 -7.93 16.12 -18.15
N ALA A 333 -8.25 17.40 -18.03
CA ALA A 333 -7.32 18.42 -17.58
C ALA A 333 -7.93 19.30 -16.48
N VAL A 334 -7.12 19.69 -15.51
CA VAL A 334 -7.51 20.62 -14.44
C VAL A 334 -6.37 21.56 -14.09
N LYS A 335 -6.73 22.79 -13.70
CA LYS A 335 -5.82 23.76 -13.10
C LYS A 335 -6.31 24.12 -11.70
N VAL A 336 -5.47 23.91 -10.70
CA VAL A 336 -5.67 24.35 -9.32
C VAL A 336 -4.93 25.66 -9.14
N TYR A 337 -5.67 26.75 -8.96
CA TYR A 337 -5.14 28.09 -8.69
C TYR A 337 -4.78 28.20 -7.21
N ALA A 338 -3.63 27.63 -6.84
CA ALA A 338 -3.14 27.59 -5.47
C ALA A 338 -1.60 27.56 -5.43
N GLU A 339 -1.04 27.90 -4.27
CA GLU A 339 0.37 27.72 -3.98
C GLU A 339 0.65 26.21 -3.75
N ALA A 340 1.70 25.67 -4.38
CA ALA A 340 1.90 24.23 -4.49
C ALA A 340 2.32 23.56 -3.17
N THR A 341 2.96 24.29 -2.25
CA THR A 341 3.30 23.75 -0.92
C THR A 341 2.06 23.46 -0.07
N ILE A 342 0.90 24.05 -0.41
CA ILE A 342 -0.39 23.76 0.22
C ILE A 342 -1.08 22.59 -0.51
N ALA A 343 -1.27 22.71 -1.83
CA ALA A 343 -2.13 21.79 -2.57
C ALA A 343 -1.47 20.43 -2.86
N PHE A 344 -0.17 20.41 -3.19
CA PHE A 344 0.46 19.20 -3.71
C PHE A 344 0.66 18.10 -2.66
N PRO A 345 1.04 18.38 -1.39
CA PRO A 345 1.10 17.35 -0.36
C PRO A 345 -0.24 16.65 -0.13
N LEU A 346 -1.36 17.39 -0.20
CA LEU A 346 -2.70 16.82 -0.09
C LEU A 346 -3.02 15.86 -1.24
N ILE A 347 -2.67 16.25 -2.47
CA ILE A 347 -2.83 15.37 -3.65
C ILE A 347 -1.99 14.11 -3.47
N VAL A 348 -0.72 14.24 -3.06
CA VAL A 348 0.17 13.09 -2.87
C VAL A 348 -0.37 12.16 -1.77
N ALA A 349 -0.85 12.71 -0.65
CA ALA A 349 -1.46 11.94 0.44
C ALA A 349 -2.72 11.19 0.00
N ALA A 350 -3.62 11.84 -0.74
CA ALA A 350 -4.86 11.24 -1.25
C ALA A 350 -4.62 10.24 -2.41
N THR A 351 -3.45 10.31 -3.07
CA THR A 351 -3.13 9.48 -4.24
C THR A 351 -1.91 8.58 -4.00
N PHE A 352 -0.71 9.05 -4.33
CA PHE A 352 0.54 8.29 -4.36
C PHE A 352 0.93 7.66 -3.00
N ALA A 353 0.60 8.32 -1.89
CA ALA A 353 0.91 7.88 -0.53
C ALA A 353 -0.27 7.19 0.19
N LYS A 354 -1.43 7.06 -0.46
CA LYS A 354 -2.59 6.37 0.10
C LYS A 354 -2.21 4.94 0.54
N GLY A 355 -2.58 4.57 1.78
CA GLY A 355 -2.31 3.27 2.39
C GLY A 355 -2.71 2.12 1.46
N LYS A 356 -1.81 1.15 1.29
CA LYS A 356 -1.90 0.13 0.23
C LYS A 356 -2.67 -1.09 0.74
N ALA A 357 -3.83 -1.43 0.17
CA ALA A 357 -4.44 -2.72 0.44
C ALA A 357 -3.45 -3.86 0.13
N GLU A 358 -3.24 -4.77 1.09
CA GLU A 358 -2.37 -5.94 0.98
C GLU A 358 -2.97 -6.92 -0.05
N GLY A 359 -2.65 -6.75 -1.34
CA GLY A 359 -3.39 -7.40 -2.44
C GLY A 359 -3.41 -8.94 -2.45
N GLY A 360 -2.57 -9.61 -1.65
CA GLY A 360 -2.68 -11.07 -1.46
C GLY A 360 -3.77 -11.47 -0.47
N GLN A 361 -3.94 -10.70 0.62
CA GLN A 361 -4.97 -10.94 1.63
C GLN A 361 -6.35 -10.57 1.08
N LEU A 362 -6.45 -9.40 0.43
CA LEU A 362 -7.66 -8.95 -0.26
C LEU A 362 -8.24 -10.04 -1.15
N LEU A 363 -7.40 -10.60 -2.02
CA LEU A 363 -7.83 -11.59 -3.01
C LEU A 363 -8.36 -12.87 -2.34
N ARG A 364 -7.66 -13.39 -1.32
CA ARG A 364 -8.09 -14.62 -0.62
C ARG A 364 -9.44 -14.44 0.08
N THR A 365 -9.60 -13.34 0.81
CA THR A 365 -10.83 -13.04 1.54
C THR A 365 -11.98 -12.73 0.58
N ALA A 366 -11.75 -11.89 -0.43
CA ALA A 366 -12.81 -11.50 -1.36
C ALA A 366 -13.34 -12.71 -2.13
N THR A 367 -12.46 -13.61 -2.60
CA THR A 367 -12.89 -14.82 -3.32
C THR A 367 -13.70 -15.77 -2.45
N VAL A 368 -13.37 -15.95 -1.16
CA VAL A 368 -14.16 -16.84 -0.30
C VAL A 368 -15.52 -16.26 0.07
N ILE A 369 -15.60 -14.97 0.35
CA ILE A 369 -16.88 -14.30 0.62
C ILE A 369 -17.74 -14.32 -0.65
N SER A 370 -17.17 -13.99 -1.81
CA SER A 370 -17.82 -14.10 -3.11
C SER A 370 -18.36 -15.51 -3.38
N ALA A 371 -17.58 -16.56 -3.09
CA ALA A 371 -18.02 -17.94 -3.24
C ALA A 371 -19.16 -18.33 -2.29
N LEU A 372 -19.14 -17.84 -1.04
CA LEU A 372 -20.18 -18.12 -0.03
C LEU A 372 -21.48 -17.36 -0.29
N LEU A 373 -21.38 -16.12 -0.81
CA LEU A 373 -22.54 -15.25 -1.09
C LEU A 373 -23.05 -15.38 -2.52
N GLU A 374 -22.42 -16.22 -3.34
CA GLU A 374 -22.72 -16.39 -4.76
C GLU A 374 -22.70 -15.06 -5.57
N GLN A 375 -21.83 -14.13 -5.17
CA GLN A 375 -21.70 -12.82 -5.82
C GLN A 375 -20.50 -12.77 -6.78
N PRO A 376 -20.67 -12.29 -8.03
CA PRO A 376 -19.56 -12.06 -8.95
C PRO A 376 -18.51 -11.11 -8.39
N LEU A 377 -17.23 -11.43 -8.60
CA LEU A 377 -16.09 -10.65 -8.14
C LEU A 377 -15.11 -10.39 -9.28
N GLU A 378 -14.72 -9.12 -9.42
CA GLU A 378 -13.64 -8.69 -10.31
C GLU A 378 -12.58 -7.95 -9.49
N VAL A 379 -11.33 -8.44 -9.53
CA VAL A 379 -10.18 -7.82 -8.85
C VAL A 379 -9.13 -7.43 -9.88
N HIS A 380 -8.72 -6.17 -9.85
CA HIS A 380 -7.66 -5.62 -10.71
C HIS A 380 -6.36 -5.35 -9.92
N ASP A 381 -5.26 -5.14 -10.65
CA ASP A 381 -3.93 -4.84 -10.11
C ASP A 381 -3.49 -5.76 -8.95
N VAL A 382 -3.79 -7.06 -9.05
CA VAL A 382 -3.40 -8.06 -8.04
C VAL A 382 -1.91 -7.94 -7.75
N ARG A 383 -1.55 -7.48 -6.55
CA ARG A 383 -0.15 -7.24 -6.14
C ARG A 383 0.64 -6.34 -7.11
N GLY A 384 -0.02 -5.44 -7.83
CA GLY A 384 0.55 -4.60 -8.90
C GLY A 384 1.72 -3.69 -8.48
N ASN A 385 1.96 -3.56 -7.18
CA ASN A 385 3.03 -2.75 -6.56
C ASN A 385 4.17 -3.59 -5.93
N ARG A 386 4.15 -4.93 -6.03
CA ARG A 386 5.27 -5.76 -5.56
C ARG A 386 6.21 -6.08 -6.73
N GLU A 387 7.38 -5.46 -6.74
CA GLU A 387 8.51 -5.89 -7.58
C GLU A 387 9.03 -7.24 -7.08
N GLY A 388 9.02 -8.26 -7.93
CA GLY A 388 9.65 -9.54 -7.63
C GLY A 388 11.18 -9.46 -7.72
N LYS A 389 11.89 -10.39 -7.09
CA LYS A 389 13.32 -10.59 -7.36
C LYS A 389 13.49 -10.86 -8.86
N LYS A 390 14.47 -10.20 -9.50
CA LYS A 390 14.76 -10.28 -10.95
C LYS A 390 13.72 -9.63 -11.88
N GLY A 391 13.07 -8.54 -11.47
CA GLY A 391 12.24 -7.73 -12.38
C GLY A 391 10.86 -8.33 -12.75
N ALA A 392 10.41 -9.34 -12.01
CA ALA A 392 9.08 -9.93 -12.20
C ALA A 392 7.99 -8.96 -11.73
N LYS A 393 6.96 -8.74 -12.56
CA LYS A 393 5.83 -7.84 -12.27
C LYS A 393 4.95 -8.40 -11.12
N GLY A 394 4.13 -7.54 -10.54
CA GLY A 394 3.04 -7.93 -9.63
C GLY A 394 2.10 -8.95 -10.27
N GLY A 395 1.26 -9.61 -9.46
CA GLY A 395 0.25 -10.56 -9.96
C GLY A 395 0.06 -11.78 -9.08
N LEU A 396 -0.80 -12.69 -9.56
CA LEU A 396 -1.02 -14.00 -8.95
C LEU A 396 0.29 -14.77 -8.76
N ARG A 397 0.31 -15.62 -7.73
CA ARG A 397 1.40 -16.57 -7.47
C ARG A 397 0.78 -17.94 -7.26
N ALA A 398 1.59 -18.99 -7.25
CA ALA A 398 1.15 -20.37 -7.09
C ALA A 398 0.12 -20.58 -5.98
N GLN A 399 0.33 -19.93 -4.82
CA GLN A 399 -0.63 -20.00 -3.71
C GLN A 399 -1.98 -19.33 -4.02
N HIS A 400 -1.98 -18.12 -4.61
CA HIS A 400 -3.24 -17.44 -4.98
C HIS A 400 -4.02 -18.27 -6.01
N ILE A 401 -3.30 -18.83 -7.00
CA ILE A 401 -3.88 -19.71 -8.01
C ILE A 401 -4.50 -20.93 -7.32
N ALA A 402 -3.77 -21.58 -6.41
CA ALA A 402 -4.31 -22.72 -5.66
C ALA A 402 -5.58 -22.34 -4.89
N CYS A 403 -5.60 -21.22 -4.17
CA CYS A 403 -6.78 -20.76 -3.43
C CYS A 403 -7.99 -20.55 -4.36
N ILE A 404 -7.81 -19.77 -5.42
CA ILE A 404 -8.91 -19.40 -6.32
C ILE A 404 -9.37 -20.60 -7.14
N SER A 405 -8.44 -21.42 -7.65
CA SER A 405 -8.80 -22.63 -8.40
C SER A 405 -9.53 -23.65 -7.54
N THR A 406 -9.11 -23.83 -6.27
CA THR A 406 -9.82 -24.70 -5.33
C THR A 406 -11.23 -24.18 -5.08
N LEU A 407 -11.38 -22.91 -4.71
CA LEU A 407 -12.69 -22.31 -4.49
C LEU A 407 -13.56 -22.43 -5.74
N ALA A 408 -13.05 -22.03 -6.91
CA ALA A 408 -13.79 -22.09 -8.17
C ALA A 408 -14.29 -23.51 -8.50
N ASN A 409 -13.45 -24.52 -8.30
CA ASN A 409 -13.87 -25.90 -8.50
C ASN A 409 -14.96 -26.30 -7.50
N TRP A 410 -14.78 -25.97 -6.22
CA TRP A 410 -15.68 -26.37 -5.15
C TRP A 410 -17.02 -25.63 -5.12
N SER A 411 -17.06 -24.38 -5.60
CA SER A 411 -18.26 -23.56 -5.76
C SER A 411 -18.79 -23.56 -7.20
N SER A 412 -18.32 -24.49 -8.04
CA SER A 412 -18.72 -24.60 -9.46
C SER A 412 -18.65 -23.27 -10.22
N SER A 413 -17.71 -22.41 -9.85
CA SER A 413 -17.57 -21.04 -10.35
C SER A 413 -16.69 -21.01 -11.60
N THR A 414 -16.94 -20.02 -12.45
CA THR A 414 -16.07 -19.75 -13.60
C THR A 414 -15.07 -18.66 -13.24
N THR A 415 -13.85 -18.76 -13.76
CA THR A 415 -12.81 -17.75 -13.53
C THR A 415 -12.18 -17.28 -14.83
N SER A 416 -11.61 -16.09 -14.82
CA SER A 416 -10.58 -15.73 -15.81
C SER A 416 -9.42 -16.72 -15.77
N PRO A 417 -8.60 -16.85 -16.84
CA PRO A 417 -7.40 -17.69 -16.82
C PRO A 417 -6.45 -17.33 -15.67
N LEU A 418 -6.29 -18.25 -14.71
CA LEU A 418 -5.44 -18.09 -13.54
C LEU A 418 -4.00 -18.48 -13.89
N LYS A 419 -3.18 -17.51 -14.28
CA LYS A 419 -1.76 -17.72 -14.59
C LYS A 419 -0.90 -17.01 -13.57
N ASN A 420 0.33 -17.49 -13.38
CA ASN A 420 1.31 -16.77 -12.58
C ASN A 420 1.46 -15.36 -13.18
N GLU A 421 1.46 -14.34 -12.31
CA GLU A 421 1.58 -12.93 -12.70
C GLU A 421 0.33 -12.33 -13.36
N SER A 422 -0.79 -13.06 -13.45
CA SER A 422 -2.09 -12.43 -13.81
C SER A 422 -2.41 -11.31 -12.82
N THR A 423 -2.74 -10.13 -13.35
CA THR A 423 -3.06 -8.92 -12.57
C THR A 423 -4.56 -8.70 -12.40
N THR A 424 -5.39 -9.41 -13.19
CA THR A 424 -6.85 -9.36 -13.11
C THR A 424 -7.38 -10.75 -12.80
N VAL A 425 -8.35 -10.82 -11.90
CA VAL A 425 -9.09 -12.05 -11.56
C VAL A 425 -10.57 -11.76 -11.66
N LEU A 426 -11.23 -12.46 -12.58
CA LEU A 426 -12.68 -12.62 -12.58
C LEU A 426 -13.01 -13.92 -11.86
N PHE A 427 -13.95 -13.88 -10.93
CA PHE A 427 -14.50 -15.02 -10.22
C PHE A 427 -16.03 -14.90 -10.21
N ASN A 428 -16.69 -15.77 -10.95
CA ASN A 428 -18.14 -15.75 -11.14
C ASN A 428 -18.74 -17.03 -10.57
N PRO A 429 -19.31 -16.97 -9.35
CA PRO A 429 -20.09 -18.06 -8.79
C PRO A 429 -21.21 -18.52 -9.72
N SER A 430 -21.48 -19.83 -9.73
CA SER A 430 -22.58 -20.40 -10.49
C SER A 430 -23.75 -20.69 -9.56
N LYS A 431 -24.97 -20.30 -9.96
CA LYS A 431 -26.22 -20.64 -9.26
C LYS A 431 -26.62 -22.13 -9.40
N SER A 432 -25.84 -22.93 -10.11
CA SER A 432 -26.06 -24.38 -10.21
C SER A 432 -25.76 -25.05 -8.87
N ALA A 433 -26.59 -26.02 -8.45
CA ALA A 433 -26.36 -26.78 -7.22
C ALA A 433 -24.88 -27.19 -7.06
N PRO A 434 -24.21 -26.83 -5.94
CA PRO A 434 -22.80 -27.12 -5.77
C PRO A 434 -22.54 -28.60 -5.99
N GLN A 435 -21.60 -28.95 -6.87
CA GLN A 435 -21.11 -30.32 -6.90
C GLN A 435 -20.45 -30.64 -5.56
N LYS A 436 -20.67 -31.86 -5.04
CA LYS A 436 -19.93 -32.36 -3.88
C LYS A 436 -18.43 -32.23 -4.16
N TYR A 437 -17.74 -31.40 -3.38
CA TYR A 437 -16.30 -31.17 -3.55
C TYR A 437 -15.42 -32.20 -2.84
N TRP A 438 -16.05 -33.20 -2.23
CA TRP A 438 -15.43 -34.35 -1.60
C TRP A 438 -15.84 -35.64 -2.29
N ILE A 439 -15.06 -36.69 -2.05
CA ILE A 439 -15.33 -38.06 -2.49
C ILE A 439 -15.77 -38.88 -1.29
N ASP A 440 -16.93 -39.51 -1.40
CA ASP A 440 -17.46 -40.47 -0.43
C ASP A 440 -16.75 -41.82 -0.63
N ARG A 441 -15.83 -42.19 0.28
CA ARG A 441 -15.11 -43.47 0.24
C ARG A 441 -15.78 -44.50 1.16
N PRO A 442 -16.29 -45.63 0.66
CA PRO A 442 -16.82 -46.69 1.51
C PRO A 442 -15.73 -47.22 2.45
N ILE A 443 -16.06 -47.39 3.72
CA ILE A 443 -15.19 -48.08 4.69
C ILE A 443 -15.78 -49.48 4.94
N PRO A 444 -15.01 -50.57 4.71
CA PRO A 444 -15.48 -51.93 5.01
C PRO A 444 -15.96 -52.05 6.46
N GLY A 445 -17.24 -52.40 6.65
CA GLY A 445 -17.85 -52.58 7.97
C GLY A 445 -18.39 -51.32 8.65
N ALA A 446 -18.27 -50.13 8.05
CA ALA A 446 -18.90 -48.91 8.55
C ALA A 446 -20.24 -48.63 7.85
N THR A 447 -21.19 -48.06 8.58
CA THR A 447 -22.51 -47.65 8.06
C THR A 447 -22.46 -46.35 7.25
N SER A 448 -21.38 -45.58 7.38
CA SER A 448 -21.20 -44.25 6.78
C SER A 448 -19.90 -44.17 5.98
N PRO A 449 -19.88 -43.52 4.80
CA PRO A 449 -18.67 -43.32 4.02
C PRO A 449 -17.72 -42.30 4.68
N ARG A 450 -16.43 -42.38 4.35
CA ARG A 450 -15.44 -41.35 4.70
C ARG A 450 -15.41 -40.28 3.62
N ARG A 451 -15.75 -39.05 3.98
CA ARG A 451 -15.64 -37.90 3.08
C ARG A 451 -14.18 -37.48 2.98
N THR A 452 -13.63 -37.48 1.77
CA THR A 452 -12.21 -37.18 1.54
C THR A 452 -12.04 -36.11 0.47
N ALA A 453 -11.14 -35.16 0.72
CA ALA A 453 -10.67 -34.19 -0.27
C ALA A 453 -9.16 -34.03 -0.16
N SER A 454 -8.49 -33.67 -1.25
CA SER A 454 -7.06 -33.40 -1.25
C SER A 454 -6.70 -32.14 -2.03
N ILE A 455 -5.75 -31.38 -1.51
CA ILE A 455 -5.22 -30.18 -2.16
C ILE A 455 -3.70 -30.23 -2.15
N VAL A 456 -3.11 -30.00 -3.32
CA VAL A 456 -1.65 -29.96 -3.49
C VAL A 456 -1.25 -28.58 -3.99
N ILE A 457 -0.48 -27.86 -3.18
CA ILE A 457 0.16 -26.60 -3.59
C ILE A 457 1.42 -26.95 -4.39
N GLY A 458 1.60 -26.35 -5.56
CA GLY A 458 2.83 -26.50 -6.35
C GLY A 458 4.04 -25.91 -5.60
N GLY A 459 4.83 -26.75 -4.93
CA GLY A 459 6.02 -26.37 -4.17
C GLY A 459 5.76 -26.10 -2.68
N VAL A 460 6.56 -25.22 -2.06
CA VAL A 460 6.47 -24.88 -0.62
C VAL A 460 5.66 -23.61 -0.35
N GLY A 461 4.60 -23.35 -1.13
CA GLY A 461 3.65 -22.28 -0.81
C GLY A 461 2.94 -22.57 0.52
N SER A 462 2.65 -21.54 1.32
CA SER A 462 2.08 -21.74 2.66
C SER A 462 0.70 -22.39 2.59
N THR A 463 0.56 -23.51 3.29
CA THR A 463 -0.72 -24.22 3.46
C THR A 463 -1.66 -23.48 4.41
N MET A 464 -1.15 -22.69 5.36
CA MET A 464 -1.98 -21.93 6.29
C MET A 464 -2.70 -20.77 5.61
N LEU A 465 -2.03 -20.04 4.72
CA LEU A 465 -2.70 -19.01 3.90
C LEU A 465 -3.70 -19.61 2.91
N LEU A 466 -3.50 -20.86 2.46
CA LEU A 466 -4.52 -21.60 1.71
C LEU A 466 -5.73 -21.87 2.60
N LEU A 467 -5.51 -22.42 3.81
CA LEU A 467 -6.59 -22.70 4.77
C LEU A 467 -7.35 -21.45 5.18
N GLN A 468 -6.70 -20.30 5.36
CA GLN A 468 -7.38 -19.02 5.59
C GLN A 468 -8.38 -18.68 4.48
N ALA A 469 -8.10 -19.06 3.23
CA ALA A 469 -8.99 -18.82 2.10
C ALA A 469 -10.12 -19.85 2.02
N ILE A 470 -9.85 -21.14 2.29
CA ILE A 470 -10.83 -22.21 2.00
C ILE A 470 -11.60 -22.70 3.23
N LEU A 471 -11.07 -22.52 4.44
CA LEU A 471 -11.67 -23.06 5.65
C LEU A 471 -13.06 -22.46 5.94
N PRO A 472 -13.30 -21.13 5.78
CA PRO A 472 -14.65 -20.59 5.91
C PRO A 472 -15.63 -21.25 4.94
N TYR A 473 -15.20 -21.50 3.69
CA TYR A 473 -16.02 -22.20 2.71
C TYR A 473 -16.38 -23.62 3.15
N ILE A 474 -15.42 -24.40 3.65
CA ILE A 474 -15.66 -25.77 4.13
C ILE A 474 -16.64 -25.80 5.30
N LEU A 475 -16.48 -24.87 6.25
CA LEU A 475 -17.30 -24.82 7.46
C LEU A 475 -18.76 -24.51 7.17
N TYR A 476 -19.02 -23.53 6.28
CA TYR A 476 -20.37 -23.09 5.94
C TYR A 476 -20.99 -23.84 4.75
N ASN A 477 -20.19 -24.55 3.94
CA ASN A 477 -20.68 -25.40 2.87
C ASN A 477 -20.43 -26.89 3.16
N GLY A 478 -21.01 -27.35 4.27
CA GLY A 478 -21.01 -28.75 4.69
C GLY A 478 -22.05 -29.62 3.97
N PRO A 479 -22.25 -30.87 4.40
CA PRO A 479 -23.29 -31.74 3.86
C PRO A 479 -24.67 -31.15 4.17
N LYS A 480 -25.61 -31.30 3.24
CA LYS A 480 -26.99 -30.85 3.42
C LYS A 480 -27.68 -31.63 4.54
N ALA A 481 -28.80 -31.13 5.05
CA ALA A 481 -29.58 -31.82 6.09
C ALA A 481 -30.01 -33.26 5.70
N SER A 482 -30.10 -33.54 4.39
CA SER A 482 -30.41 -34.86 3.83
C SER A 482 -29.19 -35.78 3.61
N GLU A 483 -27.99 -35.29 3.88
CA GLU A 483 -26.72 -35.98 3.64
C GLU A 483 -26.05 -36.39 4.96
N ASP A 484 -25.12 -37.35 4.89
CA ASP A 484 -24.42 -37.85 6.07
C ASP A 484 -23.47 -36.78 6.66
N PRO A 485 -23.60 -36.42 7.95
CA PRO A 485 -22.80 -35.40 8.60
C PRO A 485 -21.38 -35.86 9.02
N THR A 486 -20.89 -37.02 8.59
CA THR A 486 -19.50 -37.48 8.90
C THR A 486 -18.47 -36.40 8.61
N PRO A 487 -17.38 -36.24 9.38
CA PRO A 487 -16.43 -35.16 9.14
C PRO A 487 -15.70 -35.28 7.79
N LEU A 488 -15.27 -34.13 7.24
CA LEU A 488 -14.41 -34.09 6.05
C LEU A 488 -12.95 -34.38 6.46
N HIS A 489 -12.34 -35.38 5.82
CA HIS A 489 -10.92 -35.65 5.90
C HIS A 489 -10.20 -34.93 4.74
N LEU A 490 -9.59 -33.79 5.05
CA LEU A 490 -8.87 -32.96 4.08
C LEU A 490 -7.37 -33.21 4.19
N THR A 491 -6.77 -33.78 3.15
CA THR A 491 -5.30 -33.89 3.04
C THR A 491 -4.73 -32.68 2.30
N VAL A 492 -3.78 -31.98 2.90
CA VAL A 492 -3.14 -30.80 2.30
C VAL A 492 -1.63 -31.03 2.18
N THR A 493 -1.10 -30.84 0.98
CA THR A 493 0.33 -30.96 0.68
C THR A 493 0.90 -29.59 0.26
N GLY A 494 1.97 -29.14 0.91
CA GLY A 494 2.60 -27.83 0.65
C GLY A 494 3.60 -27.40 1.73
N GLY A 495 3.88 -26.11 1.84
CA GLY A 495 4.73 -25.57 2.90
C GLY A 495 3.97 -25.40 4.22
N THR A 496 4.31 -26.19 5.24
CA THR A 496 3.70 -26.12 6.59
C THR A 496 4.41 -25.13 7.50
N HIS A 497 5.70 -24.86 7.25
CA HIS A 497 6.55 -23.92 7.97
C HIS A 497 7.19 -22.97 6.94
N VAL A 498 6.55 -21.82 6.74
CA VAL A 498 6.94 -20.84 5.70
C VAL A 498 7.11 -19.47 6.31
N SER A 499 8.25 -18.82 6.03
CA SER A 499 8.50 -17.46 6.50
C SER A 499 7.43 -16.48 6.00
N LYS A 500 7.02 -15.53 6.86
CA LYS A 500 5.99 -14.50 6.56
C LYS A 500 4.60 -15.08 6.28
N ALA A 501 4.28 -16.21 6.92
CA ALA A 501 2.96 -16.81 6.94
C ALA A 501 2.79 -17.57 8.26
N PRO A 502 1.56 -17.77 8.76
CA PRO A 502 1.34 -18.65 9.89
C PRO A 502 1.86 -20.07 9.58
N THR A 503 2.37 -20.71 10.62
CA THR A 503 2.87 -22.09 10.58
C THR A 503 1.81 -23.07 11.05
N LEU A 504 2.02 -24.36 10.77
CA LEU A 504 1.12 -25.42 11.23
C LEU A 504 1.00 -25.45 12.76
N ASP A 505 2.11 -25.26 13.49
CA ASP A 505 2.10 -25.25 14.95
C ASP A 505 1.38 -24.01 15.52
N TYR A 506 1.54 -22.82 14.92
CA TYR A 506 0.72 -21.66 15.30
C TYR A 506 -0.77 -21.93 15.07
N PHE A 507 -1.11 -22.51 13.91
CA PHE A 507 -2.49 -22.80 13.53
C PHE A 507 -3.16 -23.80 14.50
N THR A 508 -2.46 -24.87 14.89
CA THR A 508 -3.00 -25.88 15.80
C THR A 508 -3.03 -25.45 17.26
N GLN A 509 -2.07 -24.62 17.71
CA GLN A 509 -1.98 -24.22 19.12
C GLN A 509 -2.78 -22.95 19.43
N VAL A 510 -3.02 -22.07 18.44
CA VAL A 510 -3.63 -20.75 18.65
C VAL A 510 -4.96 -20.63 17.91
N PHE A 511 -4.94 -20.77 16.58
CA PHE A 511 -6.10 -20.46 15.74
C PHE A 511 -7.25 -21.47 15.91
N LEU A 512 -6.99 -22.78 15.82
CA LEU A 512 -8.04 -23.80 15.95
C LEU A 512 -8.71 -23.85 17.34
N PRO A 513 -7.96 -23.76 18.46
CA PRO A 513 -8.58 -23.66 19.78
C PRO A 513 -9.44 -22.40 19.93
N THR A 514 -8.98 -21.28 19.35
CA THR A 514 -9.77 -20.04 19.33
C THR A 514 -11.06 -20.24 18.53
N LEU A 515 -11.02 -20.77 17.30
CA LEU A 515 -12.26 -21.05 16.56
C LEU A 515 -13.23 -21.93 17.35
N THR A 516 -12.71 -22.94 18.06
CA THR A 516 -13.54 -23.81 18.91
C THR A 516 -14.21 -23.03 20.04
N SER A 517 -13.50 -22.10 20.69
CA SER A 517 -14.10 -21.25 21.73
C SER A 517 -15.13 -20.25 21.20
N LEU A 518 -15.06 -19.91 19.91
CA LEU A 518 -16.07 -19.09 19.21
C LEU A 518 -17.30 -19.90 18.75
N GLY A 519 -17.38 -21.20 19.07
CA GLY A 519 -18.52 -22.05 18.75
C GLY A 519 -18.41 -22.84 17.44
N TYR A 520 -17.27 -22.79 16.75
CA TYR A 520 -17.02 -23.65 15.59
C TYR A 520 -16.71 -25.10 16.04
N PRO A 521 -17.02 -26.11 15.21
CA PRO A 521 -16.72 -27.50 15.53
C PRO A 521 -15.20 -27.73 15.70
N PRO A 522 -14.79 -28.59 16.64
CA PRO A 522 -13.38 -28.87 16.88
C PRO A 522 -12.74 -29.59 15.69
N ILE A 523 -11.72 -28.98 15.11
CA ILE A 523 -10.95 -29.53 13.98
C ILE A 523 -9.71 -30.23 14.53
N THR A 524 -9.48 -31.47 14.12
CA THR A 524 -8.24 -32.20 14.48
C THR A 524 -7.25 -32.19 13.33
N VAL A 525 -5.96 -32.17 13.67
CA VAL A 525 -4.87 -32.12 12.70
C VAL A 525 -3.89 -33.26 12.97
N THR A 526 -3.62 -34.06 11.94
CA THR A 526 -2.58 -35.09 11.96
C THR A 526 -1.46 -34.69 11.01
N GLU A 527 -0.32 -34.29 11.57
CA GLU A 527 0.89 -34.00 10.78
C GLU A 527 1.54 -35.31 10.31
N LYS A 528 1.78 -35.45 9.01
CA LYS A 528 2.51 -36.60 8.44
C LYS A 528 3.97 -36.26 8.14
N SER A 529 4.21 -35.09 7.54
CA SER A 529 5.54 -34.58 7.23
C SER A 529 5.56 -33.06 7.14
N ARG A 530 6.71 -32.44 7.42
CA ARG A 530 6.86 -30.98 7.44
C ARG A 530 7.45 -30.43 6.16
N GLY A 531 6.83 -29.37 5.65
CA GLY A 531 7.30 -28.64 4.48
C GLY A 531 7.89 -27.29 4.88
N TRP A 532 9.14 -27.03 4.49
CA TRP A 532 9.90 -25.88 4.99
C TRP A 532 10.29 -24.92 3.86
N SER A 533 10.24 -23.61 4.14
CA SER A 533 10.82 -22.59 3.25
C SER A 533 12.32 -22.37 3.46
N THR A 534 12.90 -22.93 4.52
CA THR A 534 14.33 -22.86 4.87
C THR A 534 15.03 -24.21 4.61
N GLY A 535 16.23 -24.15 4.03
CA GLY A 535 16.93 -25.35 3.53
C GLY A 535 16.33 -25.84 2.21
N PRO A 536 16.48 -27.13 1.86
CA PRO A 536 15.83 -27.72 0.70
C PRO A 536 14.30 -27.60 0.80
N ALA A 537 13.70 -27.01 -0.22
CA ALA A 537 12.26 -26.75 -0.32
C ALA A 537 11.52 -28.05 -0.68
N ILE A 538 11.20 -28.84 0.33
CA ILE A 538 10.45 -30.09 0.23
C ILE A 538 9.03 -29.81 0.78
N PRO A 539 7.95 -30.11 0.05
CA PRO A 539 6.59 -30.02 0.57
C PRO A 539 6.35 -31.03 1.71
N GLY A 540 5.56 -30.63 2.69
CA GLY A 540 5.03 -31.49 3.75
C GLY A 540 3.57 -31.85 3.50
N GLU A 541 3.04 -32.73 4.33
CA GLU A 541 1.67 -33.22 4.27
C GLU A 541 1.06 -33.32 5.68
N PHE A 542 -0.21 -32.93 5.80
CA PHE A 542 -1.02 -33.13 7.00
C PHE A 542 -2.48 -33.40 6.61
N GLU A 543 -3.21 -34.07 7.50
CA GLU A 543 -4.65 -34.30 7.36
C GLU A 543 -5.41 -33.48 8.41
N LEU A 544 -6.46 -32.78 7.99
CA LEU A 544 -7.46 -32.21 8.89
C LEU A 544 -8.71 -33.08 8.90
N VAL A 545 -9.29 -33.28 10.08
CA VAL A 545 -10.65 -33.82 10.23
C VAL A 545 -11.55 -32.68 10.64
N ILE A 546 -12.41 -32.25 9.73
CA ILE A 546 -13.23 -31.05 9.85
C ILE A 546 -14.70 -31.47 9.98
N PRO A 547 -15.28 -31.44 11.19
CA PRO A 547 -16.72 -31.61 11.35
C PRO A 547 -17.45 -30.41 10.71
N SER A 548 -18.66 -30.64 10.23
CA SER A 548 -19.46 -29.58 9.61
C SER A 548 -20.30 -28.84 10.65
N ILE A 549 -20.53 -27.55 10.42
CA ILE A 549 -21.58 -26.81 11.11
C ILE A 549 -22.91 -27.51 10.76
N PRO A 550 -23.83 -27.71 11.72
CA PRO A 550 -25.12 -28.32 11.40
C PRO A 550 -25.83 -27.55 10.28
N ALA A 551 -26.39 -28.28 9.31
CA ALA A 551 -27.06 -27.67 8.17
C ALA A 551 -28.28 -26.84 8.62
N GLY A 552 -28.47 -25.68 8.01
CA GLY A 552 -29.54 -24.74 8.35
C GLY A 552 -29.30 -23.94 9.64
N THR A 553 -28.09 -23.96 10.19
CA THR A 553 -27.73 -23.20 11.41
C THR A 553 -26.71 -22.11 11.13
N THR A 554 -26.66 -21.13 12.01
CA THR A 554 -25.70 -20.02 12.01
C THR A 554 -24.69 -20.21 13.14
N ILE A 555 -23.57 -19.48 13.05
CA ILE A 555 -22.67 -19.31 14.20
C ILE A 555 -23.02 -18.00 14.87
N PRO A 556 -23.31 -17.99 16.19
CA PRO A 556 -23.64 -16.76 16.90
C PRO A 556 -22.44 -15.81 16.92
N ALA A 557 -22.73 -14.52 17.03
CA ALA A 557 -21.72 -13.51 17.26
C ALA A 557 -20.90 -13.78 18.53
N PHE A 558 -19.66 -13.31 18.51
CA PHE A 558 -18.72 -13.54 19.59
C PHE A 558 -18.05 -12.25 20.04
N THR A 559 -17.81 -12.17 21.35
CA THR A 559 -17.13 -11.05 21.99
C THR A 559 -15.87 -11.56 22.68
N MET A 560 -14.73 -11.02 22.26
CA MET A 560 -13.43 -11.28 22.89
C MET A 560 -12.96 -9.98 23.56
N GLN A 561 -13.06 -9.93 24.89
CA GLN A 561 -12.68 -8.81 25.74
C GLN A 561 -12.13 -9.37 27.06
N ASP A 562 -11.40 -8.54 27.80
CA ASP A 562 -10.76 -8.90 29.07
C ASP A 562 -9.98 -10.21 28.99
N ARG A 563 -8.72 -10.14 28.55
CA ARG A 563 -7.92 -11.37 28.42
C ARG A 563 -7.58 -12.00 29.77
N GLY A 564 -7.60 -11.22 30.85
CA GLY A 564 -7.03 -11.60 32.14
C GLY A 564 -5.50 -11.72 32.11
N GLU A 565 -4.92 -12.15 33.23
CA GLU A 565 -3.47 -12.32 33.37
C GLU A 565 -2.94 -13.51 32.56
N ILE A 566 -1.64 -13.47 32.24
CA ILE A 566 -0.96 -14.63 31.64
C ILE A 566 -0.77 -15.70 32.72
N THR A 567 -1.27 -16.91 32.49
CA THR A 567 -1.22 -18.02 33.45
C THR A 567 -0.13 -19.03 33.16
N SER A 568 0.24 -19.22 31.89
CA SER A 568 1.31 -20.13 31.48
C SER A 568 1.83 -19.79 30.09
N TYR A 569 3.00 -20.32 29.76
CA TYR A 569 3.58 -20.26 28.43
C TYR A 569 3.81 -21.66 27.86
N ASP A 570 3.30 -21.90 26.66
CA ASP A 570 3.59 -23.11 25.90
C ASP A 570 4.69 -22.81 24.89
N VAL A 571 5.76 -23.61 24.93
CA VAL A 571 6.90 -23.46 24.04
C VAL A 571 7.01 -24.67 23.11
N THR A 572 7.13 -24.36 21.82
CA THR A 572 7.38 -25.32 20.76
C THR A 572 8.68 -24.95 20.05
N PHE A 573 9.65 -25.85 20.00
CA PHE A 573 10.83 -25.68 19.16
C PHE A 573 11.14 -26.94 18.36
N ILE A 574 11.43 -26.72 17.06
CA ILE A 574 11.80 -27.77 16.10
C ILE A 574 13.12 -27.34 15.49
N VAL A 575 14.20 -27.96 15.97
CA VAL A 575 15.57 -27.53 15.71
C VAL A 575 16.45 -28.76 15.45
N PRO A 576 17.64 -28.63 14.85
CA PRO A 576 18.51 -29.78 14.66
C PRO A 576 18.84 -30.44 16.01
N GLU A 577 18.99 -31.76 16.02
CA GLU A 577 19.23 -32.53 17.25
C GLU A 577 20.37 -31.97 18.13
N ASP A 578 21.46 -31.52 17.52
CA ASP A 578 22.62 -30.92 18.21
C ASP A 578 22.33 -29.54 18.84
N ALA A 579 21.26 -28.87 18.42
CA ALA A 579 20.83 -27.57 18.94
C ALA A 579 19.79 -27.67 20.08
N ARG A 580 19.12 -28.82 20.25
CA ARG A 580 18.00 -28.97 21.20
C ARG A 580 18.41 -28.65 22.64
N ARG A 581 19.60 -29.08 23.07
CA ARG A 581 20.14 -28.74 24.41
C ARG A 581 20.29 -27.23 24.59
N SER A 582 20.84 -26.54 23.59
CA SER A 582 21.03 -25.08 23.63
C SER A 582 19.70 -24.34 23.77
N PHE A 583 18.65 -24.79 23.08
CA PHE A 583 17.31 -24.19 23.20
C PHE A 583 16.71 -24.44 24.59
N ARG A 584 16.75 -25.66 25.12
CA ARG A 584 16.27 -25.96 26.48
C ARG A 584 16.93 -25.10 27.54
N GLU A 585 18.26 -25.02 27.53
CA GLU A 585 19.03 -24.24 28.50
C GLU A 585 18.74 -22.74 28.36
N THR A 586 18.71 -22.22 27.13
CA THR A 586 18.43 -20.81 26.87
C THR A 586 17.02 -20.42 27.31
N LEU A 587 16.00 -21.23 26.97
CA LEU A 587 14.62 -20.98 27.37
C LEU A 587 14.46 -21.04 28.90
N ALA A 588 14.99 -22.07 29.56
CA ALA A 588 14.90 -22.20 31.01
C ALA A 588 15.51 -20.98 31.73
N VAL A 589 16.70 -20.53 31.31
CA VAL A 589 17.33 -19.33 31.87
C VAL A 589 16.52 -18.07 31.54
N TRP A 590 16.01 -17.94 30.32
CA TRP A 590 15.27 -16.77 29.89
C TRP A 590 13.96 -16.57 30.64
N PHE A 591 13.20 -17.65 30.85
CA PHE A 591 11.93 -17.63 31.58
C PHE A 591 12.15 -17.45 33.09
N ALA A 592 13.16 -18.10 33.68
CA ALA A 592 13.51 -17.88 35.09
C ALA A 592 13.90 -16.42 35.40
N ASP A 593 14.46 -15.71 34.43
CA ASP A 593 14.85 -14.29 34.55
C ASP A 593 13.66 -13.32 34.35
N ARG A 594 12.78 -13.60 33.38
CA ARG A 594 11.75 -12.62 32.93
C ARG A 594 10.33 -12.91 33.39
N SER A 595 10.03 -14.16 33.72
CA SER A 595 8.69 -14.58 34.13
C SER A 595 8.78 -15.69 35.19
N PRO A 596 9.40 -15.41 36.36
CA PRO A 596 9.69 -16.42 37.37
C PRO A 596 8.45 -17.02 38.04
N GLU A 597 7.32 -16.33 37.98
CA GLU A 597 6.05 -16.71 38.62
C GLU A 597 5.06 -17.38 37.66
N THR A 598 5.40 -17.49 36.37
CA THR A 598 4.52 -18.08 35.34
C THR A 598 5.12 -19.37 34.79
N ASP A 599 4.33 -20.45 34.80
CA ASP A 599 4.80 -21.76 34.36
C ASP A 599 5.10 -21.78 32.85
N MET A 600 6.27 -22.28 32.48
CA MET A 600 6.65 -22.57 31.09
C MET A 600 6.61 -24.09 30.85
N THR A 601 5.77 -24.51 29.90
CA THR A 601 5.69 -25.92 29.46
C THR A 601 6.25 -26.07 28.06
N VAL A 602 7.19 -27.00 27.89
CA VAL A 602 7.67 -27.38 26.56
C VAL A 602 6.69 -28.39 25.96
N VAL A 603 5.83 -27.91 25.06
CA VAL A 603 4.80 -28.73 24.40
C VAL A 603 5.40 -29.60 23.30
N LYS A 604 6.40 -29.07 22.59
CA LYS A 604 7.05 -29.79 21.49
C LYS A 604 8.53 -29.43 21.43
N ASP A 605 9.33 -30.48 21.40
CA ASP A 605 10.78 -30.44 21.38
C ASP A 605 11.25 -31.58 20.47
N GLU A 606 11.47 -31.26 19.22
CA GLU A 606 11.70 -32.25 18.17
C GLU A 606 12.91 -31.91 17.30
N ASP A 607 13.52 -32.96 16.75
CA ASP A 607 14.54 -32.82 15.71
C ASP A 607 13.90 -32.31 14.41
N SER A 608 14.48 -31.27 13.81
CA SER A 608 14.08 -30.78 12.49
C SER A 608 14.57 -31.67 11.34
N CYS A 609 15.41 -32.65 11.66
CA CYS A 609 16.05 -33.59 10.74
C CYS A 609 16.84 -32.89 9.62
N HIS A 610 17.24 -31.63 9.84
CA HIS A 610 18.02 -30.87 8.87
C HIS A 610 18.80 -29.71 9.55
N PRO A 611 20.12 -29.60 9.35
CA PRO A 611 21.01 -28.68 10.09
C PRO A 611 20.75 -27.18 9.86
N SER A 612 19.86 -26.83 8.94
CA SER A 612 19.47 -25.44 8.61
C SER A 612 18.03 -25.09 8.96
N ARG A 613 17.28 -25.98 9.64
CA ARG A 613 15.87 -25.76 9.98
C ARG A 613 15.73 -25.54 11.47
N TYR A 614 15.41 -24.31 11.87
CA TYR A 614 15.17 -23.91 13.25
C TYR A 614 13.86 -23.16 13.30
N TYR A 615 13.00 -23.56 14.23
CA TYR A 615 11.70 -22.99 14.47
C TYR A 615 11.47 -22.87 15.97
N LEU A 616 10.93 -21.73 16.39
CA LEU A 616 10.51 -21.46 17.77
C LEU A 616 9.16 -20.77 17.73
N LEU A 617 8.23 -21.25 18.55
CA LEU A 617 6.92 -20.67 18.85
C LEU A 617 6.79 -20.58 20.37
N ILE A 618 6.34 -19.42 20.84
CA ILE A 618 5.95 -19.21 22.23
C ILE A 618 4.50 -18.74 22.23
N VAL A 619 3.65 -19.44 22.98
CA VAL A 619 2.23 -19.11 23.17
C VAL A 619 2.02 -18.74 24.63
N ALA A 620 1.48 -17.55 24.88
CA ALA A 620 1.02 -17.12 26.20
C ALA A 620 -0.45 -17.51 26.37
N ASN A 621 -0.75 -18.30 27.40
CA ASN A 621 -2.09 -18.66 27.79
C ASN A 621 -2.61 -17.68 28.84
N THR A 622 -3.85 -17.25 28.67
CA THR A 622 -4.47 -16.26 29.56
C THR A 622 -5.53 -16.91 30.46
N ARG A 623 -5.84 -16.27 31.60
CA ARG A 623 -6.85 -16.75 32.56
C ARG A 623 -8.21 -17.00 31.93
N ASN A 624 -8.62 -16.15 30.98
CA ASN A 624 -9.93 -16.25 30.33
C ASN A 624 -9.90 -17.11 29.05
N GLY A 625 -8.84 -17.89 28.84
CA GLY A 625 -8.77 -18.91 27.80
C GLY A 625 -8.32 -18.41 26.42
N TYR A 626 -7.92 -17.14 26.30
CA TYR A 626 -7.31 -16.60 25.09
C TYR A 626 -5.83 -16.97 24.98
N LYS A 627 -5.30 -16.91 23.76
CA LYS A 627 -3.93 -17.28 23.41
C LYS A 627 -3.28 -16.22 22.55
N LEU A 628 -2.12 -15.73 22.98
CA LEU A 628 -1.28 -14.79 22.22
C LEU A 628 -0.01 -15.51 21.81
N ALA A 629 0.45 -15.37 20.56
CA ALA A 629 1.65 -16.07 20.15
C ALA A 629 2.52 -15.34 19.14
N ARG A 630 3.81 -15.70 19.18
CA ARG A 630 4.79 -15.32 18.15
C ARG A 630 5.68 -16.50 17.81
N ASP A 631 6.02 -16.59 16.54
CA ASP A 631 6.92 -17.62 16.03
C ASP A 631 8.02 -17.02 15.15
N TRP A 632 9.05 -17.83 14.89
CA TRP A 632 10.06 -17.47 13.92
C TRP A 632 10.72 -18.71 13.31
N LEU A 633 10.83 -18.71 11.98
CA LEU A 633 11.75 -19.57 11.25
C LEU A 633 13.09 -18.85 11.06
N TRP A 634 14.19 -19.49 11.46
CA TRP A 634 15.51 -18.90 11.28
C TRP A 634 15.87 -18.73 9.80
N ASP A 635 15.89 -17.47 9.34
CA ASP A 635 16.16 -17.08 7.96
C ASP A 635 17.45 -16.26 7.80
N ARG A 636 18.30 -16.26 8.84
CA ARG A 636 19.55 -15.49 8.90
C ARG A 636 20.79 -16.32 8.55
N LYS A 637 21.92 -15.64 8.36
CA LYS A 637 23.25 -16.27 8.20
C LYS A 637 23.52 -17.23 9.36
N LYS A 638 24.18 -18.36 9.03
CA LYS A 638 24.46 -19.44 9.98
C LYS A 638 25.35 -18.94 11.14
N LYS A 639 24.92 -19.21 12.37
CA LYS A 639 25.69 -19.10 13.62
C LYS A 639 25.82 -20.49 14.24
N ASP A 640 26.54 -20.60 15.34
CA ASP A 640 26.51 -21.78 16.21
C ASP A 640 25.16 -21.92 16.94
N ALA A 641 24.82 -23.15 17.36
CA ALA A 641 23.52 -23.44 17.95
C ALA A 641 23.18 -22.59 19.20
N PRO A 642 24.10 -22.34 20.16
CA PRO A 642 23.84 -21.42 21.28
C PRO A 642 23.54 -19.99 20.83
N GLY A 643 24.27 -19.49 19.83
CA GLY A 643 24.04 -18.17 19.26
C GLY A 643 22.67 -18.03 18.58
N ILE A 644 22.24 -19.07 17.87
CA ILE A 644 20.90 -19.13 17.25
C ILE A 644 19.82 -19.18 18.33
N ALA A 645 19.95 -20.06 19.33
CA ALA A 645 19.00 -20.20 20.43
C ALA A 645 18.77 -18.85 21.15
N LYS A 646 19.86 -18.18 21.53
CA LYS A 646 19.81 -16.86 22.18
C LYS A 646 19.09 -15.81 21.33
N ASP A 647 19.39 -15.74 20.04
CA ASP A 647 18.77 -14.77 19.15
C ASP A 647 17.28 -15.06 18.91
N MET A 648 16.91 -16.33 18.71
CA MET A 648 15.52 -16.73 18.49
C MET A 648 14.67 -16.49 19.74
N VAL A 649 15.12 -16.97 20.90
CA VAL A 649 14.40 -16.79 22.17
C VAL A 649 14.21 -15.31 22.46
N ARG A 650 15.29 -14.51 22.38
CA ARG A 650 15.21 -13.06 22.61
C ARG A 650 14.20 -12.37 21.69
N LYS A 651 14.21 -12.73 20.41
CA LYS A 651 13.41 -12.05 19.40
C LYS A 651 11.94 -12.46 19.44
N VAL A 652 11.66 -13.76 19.55
CA VAL A 652 10.28 -14.27 19.68
C VAL A 652 9.65 -13.79 21.00
N TRP A 653 10.41 -13.82 22.10
CA TRP A 653 9.95 -13.26 23.37
C TRP A 653 9.66 -11.76 23.26
N GLY A 654 10.57 -10.97 22.68
CA GLY A 654 10.36 -9.53 22.51
C GLY A 654 9.09 -9.21 21.73
N TRP A 655 8.86 -9.92 20.62
CA TRP A 655 7.62 -9.76 19.85
C TRP A 655 6.37 -10.19 20.63
N LEU A 656 6.45 -11.27 21.41
CA LEU A 656 5.31 -11.72 22.21
C LEU A 656 5.00 -10.71 23.33
N GLN A 657 6.04 -10.16 23.96
CA GLN A 657 5.90 -9.11 24.97
C GLN A 657 5.22 -7.88 24.36
N GLU A 658 5.61 -7.46 23.16
CA GLU A 658 4.94 -6.39 22.43
C GLU A 658 3.45 -6.67 22.20
N GLU A 659 3.00 -7.92 22.05
CA GLU A 659 1.56 -8.24 21.97
C GLU A 659 0.88 -8.21 23.35
N ILE A 660 1.55 -8.72 24.38
CA ILE A 660 1.04 -8.73 25.75
C ILE A 660 0.84 -7.30 26.28
N ASP A 661 1.80 -6.41 26.00
CA ASP A 661 1.83 -5.02 26.44
C ASP A 661 0.74 -4.17 25.78
N LYS A 662 0.17 -4.63 24.66
CA LYS A 662 -0.99 -3.97 24.03
C LYS A 662 -2.30 -4.28 24.76
N GLU A 663 -2.29 -5.27 25.64
CA GLU A 663 -3.43 -5.68 26.50
C GLU A 663 -4.63 -6.29 25.76
N GLY A 664 -4.47 -6.65 24.48
CA GLY A 664 -5.52 -7.28 23.66
C GLY A 664 -5.75 -8.78 23.92
N CYS A 665 -6.96 -9.26 23.64
CA CYS A 665 -7.32 -10.70 23.72
C CYS A 665 -6.70 -11.54 22.60
N VAL A 666 -6.28 -10.91 21.51
CA VAL A 666 -5.70 -11.58 20.34
C VAL A 666 -4.44 -10.86 19.89
N ASP A 667 -3.50 -11.61 19.33
CA ASP A 667 -2.34 -11.01 18.67
C ASP A 667 -2.67 -10.58 17.23
N GLU A 668 -1.81 -9.75 16.64
CA GLU A 668 -1.97 -9.21 15.27
C GLU A 668 -2.41 -10.27 14.23
N TYR A 669 -1.79 -11.45 14.24
CA TYR A 669 -2.03 -12.48 13.22
C TYR A 669 -3.32 -13.24 13.48
N LEU A 670 -3.70 -13.41 14.75
CA LEU A 670 -5.01 -13.98 15.08
C LEU A 670 -6.12 -12.98 14.72
N GLN A 671 -5.95 -11.69 15.01
CA GLN A 671 -6.92 -10.66 14.63
C GLN A 671 -7.21 -10.68 13.12
N ASP A 672 -6.16 -10.68 12.29
CA ASP A 672 -6.26 -10.74 10.83
C ASP A 672 -7.12 -11.91 10.32
N GLN A 673 -7.04 -13.05 11.04
CA GLN A 673 -7.73 -14.28 10.67
C GLN A 673 -9.19 -14.32 11.15
N LEU A 674 -9.52 -13.64 12.26
CA LEU A 674 -10.85 -13.65 12.85
C LEU A 674 -11.85 -12.73 12.15
N VAL A 675 -11.39 -11.68 11.46
CA VAL A 675 -12.27 -10.69 10.81
C VAL A 675 -13.28 -11.35 9.85
N VAL A 676 -12.86 -12.35 9.06
CA VAL A 676 -13.79 -13.05 8.14
C VAL A 676 -14.88 -13.79 8.91
N TYR A 677 -14.59 -14.33 10.10
CA TYR A 677 -15.58 -15.01 10.93
C TYR A 677 -16.52 -14.02 11.61
N GLN A 678 -16.06 -12.81 11.96
CA GLN A 678 -16.94 -11.72 12.41
C GLN A 678 -17.93 -11.31 11.30
N VAL A 679 -17.48 -11.24 10.05
CA VAL A 679 -18.32 -10.93 8.88
C VAL A 679 -19.42 -12.00 8.71
N LEU A 680 -19.09 -13.27 8.90
CA LEU A 680 -20.01 -14.41 8.66
C LEU A 680 -20.95 -14.74 9.82
N ALA A 681 -20.60 -14.36 11.06
CA ALA A 681 -21.39 -14.68 12.26
C ALA A 681 -22.75 -13.94 12.31
N GLU A 682 -23.69 -14.48 13.08
CA GLU A 682 -25.01 -13.89 13.31
C GLU A 682 -25.00 -12.94 14.51
N GLY A 683 -25.21 -11.66 14.27
CA GLY A 683 -25.28 -10.62 15.31
C GLY A 683 -24.03 -9.73 15.35
N GLU A 684 -23.82 -9.05 16.48
CA GLU A 684 -22.72 -8.10 16.65
C GLU A 684 -21.51 -8.74 17.33
N SER A 685 -20.43 -8.94 16.59
CA SER A 685 -19.17 -9.50 17.09
C SER A 685 -18.16 -8.39 17.41
N LEU A 686 -17.36 -8.58 18.46
CA LEU A 686 -16.30 -7.66 18.88
C LEU A 686 -15.03 -8.45 19.20
N VAL A 687 -13.90 -8.01 18.65
CA VAL A 687 -12.58 -8.58 18.96
C VAL A 687 -11.67 -7.48 19.44
N ASP A 688 -11.31 -7.52 20.71
CA ASP A 688 -10.36 -6.61 21.34
C ASP A 688 -8.92 -7.07 21.08
N ALA A 689 -8.19 -6.30 20.28
CA ALA A 689 -6.76 -6.50 20.04
C ALA A 689 -5.90 -5.53 20.87
N GLY A 690 -6.48 -4.74 21.76
CA GLY A 690 -5.75 -3.81 22.61
C GLY A 690 -5.28 -2.56 21.86
N ALA A 691 -4.14 -1.99 22.28
CA ALA A 691 -3.58 -0.73 21.78
C ALA A 691 -2.96 -0.83 20.36
N TRP A 692 -3.73 -1.35 19.40
CA TRP A 692 -3.36 -1.54 17.98
C TRP A 692 -4.03 -0.50 17.05
N GLY A 693 -4.79 0.45 17.59
CA GLY A 693 -5.60 1.38 16.81
C GLY A 693 -6.54 0.64 15.85
N GLU A 694 -6.45 0.94 14.55
CA GLU A 694 -7.27 0.29 13.53
C GLU A 694 -6.88 -1.19 13.24
N GLY A 695 -5.84 -1.71 13.90
CA GLY A 695 -5.25 -3.02 13.62
C GLY A 695 -4.28 -2.98 12.44
N SER A 696 -3.71 -4.14 12.11
CA SER A 696 -2.76 -4.27 11.00
C SER A 696 -3.39 -3.87 9.66
N LEU A 697 -2.57 -3.59 8.66
CA LEU A 697 -3.01 -3.35 7.28
C LEU A 697 -3.77 -4.56 6.70
N HIS A 698 -3.47 -5.78 7.18
CA HIS A 698 -4.20 -6.98 6.80
C HIS A 698 -5.60 -6.98 7.42
N THR A 699 -5.72 -6.71 8.73
CA THR A 699 -7.01 -6.55 9.42
C THR A 699 -7.88 -5.49 8.73
N GLN A 700 -7.33 -4.30 8.45
CA GLN A 700 -8.03 -3.24 7.74
C GLN A 700 -8.48 -3.68 6.34
N THR A 701 -7.61 -4.38 5.60
CA THR A 701 -7.94 -4.93 4.27
C THR A 701 -9.11 -5.91 4.35
N VAL A 702 -9.12 -6.82 5.33
CA VAL A 702 -10.20 -7.81 5.47
C VAL A 702 -11.52 -7.14 5.89
N ARG A 703 -11.48 -6.12 6.76
CA ARG A 703 -12.66 -5.32 7.15
C ARG A 703 -13.25 -4.58 5.95
N TRP A 704 -12.39 -3.96 5.15
CA TRP A 704 -12.79 -3.30 3.91
C TRP A 704 -13.43 -4.29 2.94
N VAL A 705 -12.81 -5.46 2.71
CA VAL A 705 -13.41 -6.52 1.88
C VAL A 705 -14.77 -6.96 2.40
N GLY A 706 -14.93 -7.12 3.72
CA GLY A 706 -16.24 -7.43 4.30
C GLY A 706 -17.29 -6.35 4.00
N SER A 707 -16.89 -5.07 4.05
CA SER A 707 -17.78 -3.95 3.75
C SER A 707 -18.17 -3.91 2.27
N GLU A 708 -17.22 -4.16 1.36
CA GLU A 708 -17.47 -4.08 -0.09
C GLU A 708 -18.19 -5.32 -0.65
N VAL A 709 -17.87 -6.51 -0.14
CA VAL A 709 -18.37 -7.78 -0.71
C VAL A 709 -19.56 -8.33 0.07
N ALA A 710 -19.64 -8.09 1.39
CA ALA A 710 -20.74 -8.60 2.23
C ALA A 710 -21.67 -7.49 2.77
N ASP A 711 -21.42 -6.22 2.43
CA ASP A 711 -22.18 -5.05 2.92
C ASP A 711 -22.27 -4.98 4.47
N VAL A 712 -21.25 -5.49 5.17
CA VAL A 712 -21.20 -5.38 6.64
C VAL A 712 -20.74 -4.00 7.08
N LYS A 713 -21.23 -3.57 8.24
CA LYS A 713 -20.85 -2.29 8.85
C LYS A 713 -19.96 -2.53 10.07
N TRP A 714 -18.90 -1.72 10.17
CA TRP A 714 -18.00 -1.68 11.30
C TRP A 714 -18.28 -0.43 12.13
N LYS A 715 -18.66 -0.62 13.40
CA LYS A 715 -18.88 0.48 14.35
C LYS A 715 -17.69 0.58 15.29
N PRO A 716 -16.97 1.72 15.36
CA PRO A 716 -15.93 1.92 16.35
C PRO A 716 -16.54 2.00 17.76
N VAL A 717 -15.83 1.51 18.76
CA VAL A 717 -16.20 1.51 20.18
C VAL A 717 -14.97 1.88 21.00
N ALA A 718 -15.12 2.84 21.91
CA ALA A 718 -14.07 3.22 22.87
C ALA A 718 -14.26 2.48 24.20
N ASP A 719 -13.22 2.40 25.03
CA ASP A 719 -13.27 1.72 26.34
C ASP A 719 -14.32 2.32 27.30
N GLU A 720 -14.71 3.59 27.14
CA GLU A 720 -15.64 4.31 28.03
C GLU A 720 -17.13 4.19 27.64
N ASP A 721 -17.48 3.54 26.52
CA ASP A 721 -18.87 3.43 26.04
C ASP A 721 -19.77 2.48 26.86
N GLU A 722 -19.24 1.77 27.86
CA GLU A 722 -19.97 0.71 28.59
C GLU A 722 -20.79 1.21 29.81
N GLU A 723 -20.56 2.43 30.32
CA GLU A 723 -21.38 3.04 31.39
C GLU A 723 -22.25 4.20 30.88
N GLY A 724 -23.24 3.87 30.05
CA GLY A 724 -24.47 4.64 29.82
C GLY A 724 -24.38 6.18 29.74
N GLY A 725 -24.38 6.71 28.51
CA GLY A 725 -25.25 7.84 28.15
C GLY A 725 -24.66 9.26 28.05
N GLU A 726 -23.35 9.45 28.08
CA GLU A 726 -22.73 10.75 27.73
C GLU A 726 -21.71 10.62 26.60
N SER A 727 -21.64 11.64 25.74
CA SER A 727 -20.75 11.69 24.57
C SER A 727 -19.28 11.71 25.00
N VAL A 728 -18.54 10.65 24.69
CA VAL A 728 -17.11 10.52 24.98
C VAL A 728 -16.29 11.51 24.12
N GLU A 729 -15.41 12.29 24.75
CA GLU A 729 -14.38 13.07 24.05
C GLU A 729 -13.30 12.13 23.50
N TRP A 730 -13.09 12.14 22.18
CA TRP A 730 -12.08 11.30 21.53
C TRP A 730 -10.66 11.84 21.80
N THR A 731 -9.97 11.25 22.79
CA THR A 731 -8.56 11.53 23.10
C THR A 731 -7.60 10.68 22.24
N GLU A 732 -6.32 11.06 22.16
CA GLU A 732 -5.29 10.25 21.46
C GLU A 732 -5.13 8.84 22.07
N GLU A 733 -5.33 8.70 23.38
CA GLU A 733 -5.32 7.40 24.08
C GLU A 733 -6.53 6.53 23.70
N ALA A 734 -7.71 7.13 23.57
CA ALA A 734 -8.92 6.42 23.10
C ALA A 734 -8.78 5.96 21.64
N ALA A 735 -8.15 6.77 20.78
CA ALA A 735 -7.88 6.41 19.38
C ALA A 735 -6.89 5.24 19.25
N ALA A 736 -5.92 5.12 20.16
CA ALA A 736 -4.96 4.01 20.17
C ALA A 736 -5.61 2.66 20.55
N ARG A 737 -6.76 2.67 21.24
CA ARG A 737 -7.48 1.49 21.73
C ARG A 737 -8.84 1.25 21.06
N VAL A 738 -9.10 1.91 19.93
CA VAL A 738 -10.38 1.78 19.23
C VAL A 738 -10.68 0.32 18.86
N LYS A 739 -11.86 -0.15 19.25
CA LYS A 739 -12.37 -1.49 18.94
C LYS A 739 -13.43 -1.37 17.87
N TYR A 740 -13.71 -2.45 17.14
CA TYR A 740 -14.74 -2.44 16.10
C TYR A 740 -15.76 -3.56 16.31
N LYS A 741 -17.02 -3.16 16.50
CA LYS A 741 -18.17 -4.05 16.43
C LYS A 741 -18.53 -4.28 14.96
N CYS A 742 -18.66 -5.53 14.57
CA CYS A 742 -19.15 -5.94 13.25
C CYS A 742 -20.53 -6.56 13.41
N LYS A 743 -21.55 -5.99 12.75
CA LYS A 743 -22.80 -6.71 12.58
C LYS A 743 -22.65 -7.65 11.40
N GLY A 744 -22.37 -8.92 11.69
CA GLY A 744 -22.16 -9.95 10.68
C GLY A 744 -23.46 -10.30 9.94
N ILE A 745 -23.32 -10.95 8.79
CA ILE A 745 -24.43 -11.27 7.89
C ILE A 745 -25.31 -12.43 8.40
N GLY A 746 -24.86 -13.17 9.41
CA GLY A 746 -25.56 -14.38 9.89
C GLY A 746 -25.66 -15.45 8.82
N LEU A 747 -24.51 -15.85 8.24
CA LEU A 747 -24.51 -16.82 7.15
C LEU A 747 -25.03 -18.18 7.65
N VAL A 748 -26.07 -18.69 6.99
CA VAL A 748 -26.64 -20.01 7.28
C VAL A 748 -25.80 -21.09 6.61
N SER A 749 -25.36 -22.09 7.38
CA SER A 749 -24.63 -23.24 6.87
C SER A 749 -25.52 -24.10 5.96
N SER A 750 -24.99 -24.52 4.81
CA SER A 750 -25.61 -25.51 3.90
C SER A 750 -27.09 -25.25 3.59
N ALA A 751 -27.51 -23.98 3.47
CA ALA A 751 -28.84 -23.63 3.01
C ALA A 751 -28.98 -24.09 1.55
N GLY A 752 -29.77 -25.14 1.34
CA GLY A 752 -30.09 -25.65 0.00
C GLY A 752 -31.02 -24.74 -0.81
N GLU A 753 -31.14 -23.46 -0.46
CA GLU A 753 -32.00 -22.50 -1.15
C GLU A 753 -31.17 -21.32 -1.65
N VAL A 754 -31.42 -21.00 -2.92
CA VAL A 754 -30.77 -19.94 -3.71
C VAL A 754 -31.10 -18.59 -3.06
N TRP A 755 -30.10 -17.74 -2.85
CA TRP A 755 -30.33 -16.34 -2.52
C TRP A 755 -31.06 -15.67 -3.70
N GLU A 756 -32.33 -15.30 -3.52
CA GLU A 756 -33.13 -14.59 -4.54
C GLU A 756 -32.66 -13.15 -4.77
#